data_AF-A0A1T3BJG0-F1
#
_entry.id   AF-A0A1T3BJG0-F1
#
_cell.length_a   1.000
_cell.length_b   1.000
_cell.length_c   1.000
_cell.angle_alpha   90.00
_cell.angle_beta   90.00
_cell.angle_gamma   90.00
#
_symmetry.space_group_name_H-M   'P 1'
#
loop_
_entity.id
_entity.type
_entity.pdbx_description
1 polymer ?
#
loop_
_entity_poly.entity_id
_entity_poly.type
_entity_poly.pdbx_seq_one_letter_code
_entity_poly.pdbx_strand_id
1 'polypeptide(L)'
;MRRVLKHHVCFCFLSTALLAGVSLIAAQEKVYAGSLGNCKGDVDGSGRDDEQPIVCNGSDGLSGGASDKVLRGDRNIDMSKYPGWPAVEVYGENADITMSGTLRVTNGDGRDNTYPAIKVHGGGVLKLVEATVTNVHKGIVADGGFVTVMAGSIKIKDGGVVVEVSKGGRVTLNNRVAVIKGQEGSSTGITGIEVGDGGGTVELMDTSFTNVKTGIMIKGAGEGKANVTMTGKGKIEVGSGGKGIVMQGTGEAEVTGGTIEGSGSVVGAVVSSGTLTLMGTSFTKVTMGAEVKGDGKLKMTGGEIRVTSTNGGTGLSVGGTGSAIMMGGMIVGKGGETSKGVVMMGEGEVTLMGTTVESFLTGVEIKSGTSGTVTLTGGSKIVTTVENGVGVSVAGGTLKIEGSSTIEAKGTHGVGIKVEGTGKANVNMMGGKIQGHGNESGQGVGVDMAGENGTVELTKVTVSGFETGVKVTNGTMKIEGSSKITATGQKAVGVEVKGTGVLKINGESTITAEGTHGVGIKVEGQGKAEVTGGEISIGGVFGRGATMGVSVTGTGEAELKDVTIKGNGKGTSTGVVVDTLSEEGVKLTDVDISEVMYGVSVSKGKVMISGESKIAGISTGLSVQGGTVTMTRGTISEGGVYMSGGTLTLEDVTVSGSSTGVSVTSGKFVMRRGSIKGNGNVVNVTGGDVTLEDVTVSGSGNGNGGTGVYMAGGKSLTMTNVTVSKVTTGVSVSEGASGTLTVKKGEIKEFKTSGVNVEAAGVESVSLEGTKIIGKGGGTSKGVSVGSKVKSAELTLTDVTVSQVGTGVYVKGGATASLTLTGVTIEGVEKGVQMLGGKKLTMTGGSIGFTRMGVMVQDGEAKLMNVKITGSGNGTSGTGVYATGGEVTLTDVTISQVGTGVMMSGGGTLMMTKGEIKGFTTEGVSVGISVTRAELTGTRITGTGASEYGVYVGGGDVAVRGGSSDQEMHVEIHAMREALRGALRERTVRLEGVQISGVQKGVHVTGGGTLTMNQGSIEFKGNGYGVYVGKGVTKADLTNVTVTGKDNKGVGVYAMGGRTMVMTLTDVKISEVTTGLYMMGKGELTVSGNSTTINFAGGYGVYVGDKVKSATNEDGD
;
A
#
# COMPACT_ATOMS: atom_id res chain seq x y z
N MET A 1 -26.34 49.63 20.25
CA MET A 1 -25.89 50.06 21.60
C MET A 1 -24.43 49.63 21.81
N ARG A 2 -23.55 50.59 22.18
CA ARG A 2 -22.23 50.46 22.88
C ARG A 2 -21.12 49.59 22.23
N ARG A 3 -20.01 50.17 21.70
CA ARG A 3 -18.71 50.58 22.35
C ARG A 3 -17.91 49.34 22.85
N VAL A 4 -16.62 49.04 22.53
CA VAL A 4 -15.30 49.76 22.53
C VAL A 4 -14.25 48.85 21.79
N LEU A 5 -13.46 49.27 20.78
CA LEU A 5 -12.05 49.79 20.77
C LEU A 5 -10.97 48.79 21.31
N LYS A 6 -9.78 48.48 20.73
CA LYS A 6 -8.71 49.27 20.05
C LYS A 6 -7.62 48.39 19.35
N HIS A 7 -7.08 48.93 18.24
CA HIS A 7 -5.66 49.08 17.80
C HIS A 7 -4.74 47.88 17.49
N HIS A 8 -4.34 47.74 16.21
CA HIS A 8 -3.01 48.11 15.66
C HIS A 8 -2.94 47.71 14.17
N VAL A 9 -2.91 48.68 13.25
CA VAL A 9 -2.60 48.45 11.83
C VAL A 9 -1.37 49.29 11.50
N CYS A 10 -0.24 48.63 11.28
CA CYS A 10 1.01 49.24 10.91
C CYS A 10 1.04 49.43 9.39
N PHE A 11 0.51 50.57 8.93
CA PHE A 11 0.68 51.08 7.57
C PHE A 11 1.88 52.03 7.59
N CYS A 12 3.02 51.60 7.06
CA CYS A 12 4.21 52.42 6.86
C CYS A 12 4.88 51.96 5.57
N PHE A 13 4.60 52.62 4.45
CA PHE A 13 5.48 52.85 3.28
C PHE A 13 4.65 53.53 2.18
N LEU A 14 4.28 54.80 2.42
CA LEU A 14 3.77 55.72 1.39
C LEU A 14 3.76 57.12 2.01
N SER A 15 4.95 57.69 2.22
CA SER A 15 5.08 59.09 2.60
C SER A 15 6.49 59.57 2.28
N THR A 16 6.66 60.16 1.08
CA THR A 16 7.60 61.29 0.83
C THR A 16 7.56 61.88 -0.59
N ALA A 17 6.88 61.31 -1.61
CA ALA A 17 7.07 61.78 -3.00
C ALA A 17 5.90 62.54 -3.68
N LEU A 18 4.90 63.05 -2.94
CA LEU A 18 3.72 63.71 -3.56
C LEU A 18 3.39 65.11 -3.06
N LEU A 19 4.37 65.82 -2.47
CA LEU A 19 4.27 67.23 -2.09
C LEU A 19 5.42 68.04 -2.71
N ALA A 20 5.41 68.13 -4.04
CA ALA A 20 6.16 69.15 -4.79
C ALA A 20 5.41 69.59 -6.07
N GLY A 21 4.10 69.35 -6.13
CA GLY A 21 3.29 69.50 -7.34
C GLY A 21 2.04 70.35 -7.17
N VAL A 22 1.99 71.30 -6.23
CA VAL A 22 0.94 72.34 -6.20
C VAL A 22 1.52 73.61 -5.57
N SER A 23 2.32 74.35 -6.32
CA SER A 23 2.55 75.79 -6.11
C SER A 23 3.35 76.36 -7.28
N LEU A 24 2.65 76.82 -8.31
CA LEU A 24 2.85 78.06 -9.09
C LEU A 24 2.24 77.92 -10.50
N ILE A 25 0.92 77.98 -10.59
CA ILE A 25 0.23 78.57 -11.74
C ILE A 25 -0.82 79.50 -11.15
N ALA A 26 -0.36 80.63 -10.65
CA ALA A 26 -1.14 81.86 -10.42
C ALA A 26 -0.19 82.87 -9.77
N ALA A 27 0.68 83.49 -10.57
CA ALA A 27 1.23 84.78 -10.22
C ALA A 27 1.13 85.65 -11.46
N GLN A 28 0.23 86.63 -11.36
CA GLN A 28 -0.02 87.64 -12.36
C GLN A 28 1.26 88.36 -12.76
N GLU A 29 1.33 88.72 -14.04
CA GLU A 29 2.26 89.69 -14.61
C GLU A 29 2.46 90.90 -13.70
N LYS A 30 3.71 91.18 -13.31
CA LYS A 30 4.20 92.56 -13.09
C LYS A 30 5.70 92.60 -13.38
N VAL A 31 6.03 93.16 -14.54
CA VAL A 31 7.39 93.41 -15.04
C VAL A 31 7.90 94.71 -14.43
N TYR A 32 9.09 94.70 -13.81
CA TYR A 32 9.91 95.90 -13.64
C TYR A 32 11.07 95.89 -14.62
N ALA A 33 11.23 97.00 -15.32
CA ALA A 33 12.21 97.22 -16.37
C ALA A 33 13.60 97.49 -15.79
N GLY A 34 14.61 96.76 -16.29
CA GLY A 34 16.04 96.97 -16.01
C GLY A 34 16.86 96.89 -17.29
N SER A 35 17.88 97.73 -17.41
CA SER A 35 18.74 97.95 -18.58
C SER A 35 19.52 96.70 -19.01
N LEU A 36 19.55 96.43 -20.33
CA LEU A 36 20.16 95.26 -20.99
C LEU A 36 21.65 95.52 -21.31
N GLY A 37 22.55 95.14 -20.42
CA GLY A 37 24.00 95.38 -20.59
C GLY A 37 24.85 94.28 -21.25
N ASN A 38 24.41 93.02 -21.30
CA ASN A 38 25.34 91.89 -21.55
C ASN A 38 24.83 90.82 -22.56
N CYS A 39 23.86 91.18 -23.41
CA CYS A 39 23.36 90.31 -24.48
C CYS A 39 23.66 90.94 -25.85
N LYS A 40 24.29 90.19 -26.75
CA LYS A 40 24.62 90.59 -28.12
C LYS A 40 23.54 90.09 -29.10
N GLY A 41 23.03 90.99 -29.97
CA GLY A 41 21.93 90.79 -30.94
C GLY A 41 20.78 91.81 -30.74
N ASP A 42 19.98 92.20 -31.75
CA ASP A 42 18.89 93.21 -31.62
C ASP A 42 17.88 92.79 -30.54
N VAL A 43 17.92 93.48 -29.39
CA VAL A 43 17.19 93.11 -28.16
C VAL A 43 15.82 93.77 -28.06
N ASP A 44 15.54 94.74 -28.95
CA ASP A 44 14.50 95.75 -28.80
C ASP A 44 13.43 95.65 -29.91
N GLY A 45 13.65 94.77 -30.90
CA GLY A 45 12.74 94.58 -32.04
C GLY A 45 12.73 95.75 -33.02
N SER A 46 13.80 96.54 -33.10
CA SER A 46 13.85 97.78 -33.88
C SER A 46 14.19 97.60 -35.37
N GLY A 47 14.46 96.37 -35.80
CA GLY A 47 14.30 95.94 -37.21
C GLY A 47 15.53 96.10 -38.10
N ARG A 48 16.75 95.98 -37.56
CA ARG A 48 17.97 95.92 -38.39
C ARG A 48 18.88 94.71 -38.17
N ASP A 49 18.75 93.96 -37.07
CA ASP A 49 19.62 92.82 -36.74
C ASP A 49 18.86 91.61 -36.13
N ASP A 50 17.59 91.39 -36.52
CA ASP A 50 16.71 90.33 -35.98
C ASP A 50 17.12 88.89 -36.39
N GLU A 51 18.00 88.76 -37.39
CA GLU A 51 18.57 87.50 -37.87
C GLU A 51 19.87 87.06 -37.16
N GLN A 52 20.48 87.90 -36.32
CA GLN A 52 21.77 87.58 -35.66
C GLN A 52 21.61 86.60 -34.47
N PRO A 53 22.63 85.76 -34.18
CA PRO A 53 22.67 84.92 -32.98
C PRO A 53 22.53 85.71 -31.68
N ILE A 54 21.80 85.15 -30.70
CA ILE A 54 21.63 85.72 -29.36
C ILE A 54 22.71 85.15 -28.45
N VAL A 55 23.59 85.98 -27.92
CA VAL A 55 24.65 85.55 -26.98
C VAL A 55 24.59 86.38 -25.70
N CYS A 56 24.33 85.75 -24.56
CA CYS A 56 24.21 86.40 -23.25
C CYS A 56 25.23 85.83 -22.25
N ASN A 57 25.98 86.70 -21.57
CA ASN A 57 26.99 86.33 -20.55
C ASN A 57 26.68 86.97 -19.17
N GLY A 58 26.82 86.18 -18.10
CA GLY A 58 26.70 86.62 -16.70
C GLY A 58 27.99 87.16 -16.05
N SER A 59 29.15 86.97 -16.69
CA SER A 59 30.48 87.14 -16.07
C SER A 59 31.04 88.58 -16.06
N ASP A 60 30.38 89.53 -16.73
CA ASP A 60 30.90 90.90 -16.84
C ASP A 60 30.44 91.74 -15.64
N GLY A 61 31.35 91.88 -14.67
CA GLY A 61 31.15 92.55 -13.39
C GLY A 61 30.91 94.07 -13.46
N LEU A 62 29.72 94.47 -13.90
CA LEU A 62 29.18 95.81 -13.65
C LEU A 62 27.99 95.70 -12.69
N SER A 63 28.22 96.22 -11.48
CA SER A 63 27.30 96.26 -10.35
C SER A 63 25.97 96.92 -10.69
N GLY A 64 24.87 96.18 -10.61
CA GLY A 64 23.54 96.76 -10.66
C GLY A 64 22.39 95.75 -10.78
N GLY A 65 22.04 95.11 -9.65
CA GLY A 65 20.69 94.57 -9.41
C GLY A 65 20.30 93.28 -10.12
N ALA A 66 19.98 92.25 -9.33
CA ALA A 66 19.25 91.08 -9.80
C ALA A 66 17.90 91.49 -10.39
N SER A 67 17.64 91.18 -11.66
CA SER A 67 16.29 91.17 -12.22
C SER A 67 16.25 90.34 -13.50
N ASP A 68 15.28 89.42 -13.59
CA ASP A 68 14.89 88.68 -14.79
C ASP A 68 15.02 89.52 -16.06
N LYS A 69 15.89 89.12 -17.00
CA LYS A 69 16.06 89.85 -18.26
C LYS A 69 15.05 89.30 -19.28
N VAL A 70 14.04 90.11 -19.64
CA VAL A 70 13.00 89.71 -20.61
C VAL A 70 13.34 90.22 -22.01
N LEU A 71 13.62 89.32 -22.95
CA LEU A 71 13.77 89.61 -24.37
C LEU A 71 12.37 89.66 -25.03
N ARG A 72 12.01 90.79 -25.64
CA ARG A 72 10.68 91.03 -26.22
C ARG A 72 10.74 90.98 -27.76
N GLY A 73 9.67 90.49 -28.38
CA GLY A 73 9.54 90.40 -29.84
C GLY A 73 9.92 89.02 -30.42
N ASP A 74 9.42 88.74 -31.61
CA ASP A 74 9.74 87.50 -32.34
C ASP A 74 11.16 87.56 -32.92
N ARG A 75 11.84 86.41 -33.00
CA ARG A 75 13.22 86.29 -33.49
C ARG A 75 13.30 85.20 -34.54
N ASN A 76 13.82 85.52 -35.72
CA ASN A 76 13.97 84.58 -36.84
C ASN A 76 15.44 84.42 -37.20
N ILE A 77 16.08 83.36 -36.71
CA ILE A 77 17.52 83.13 -36.85
C ILE A 77 17.76 82.00 -37.84
N ASP A 78 18.43 82.32 -38.96
CA ASP A 78 18.93 81.31 -39.90
C ASP A 78 20.40 81.00 -39.60
N MET A 79 20.65 79.84 -38.98
CA MET A 79 21.97 79.37 -38.59
C MET A 79 22.91 79.13 -39.79
N SER A 80 22.38 79.00 -41.01
CA SER A 80 23.21 78.86 -42.21
C SER A 80 24.01 80.13 -42.53
N LYS A 81 23.52 81.29 -42.08
CA LYS A 81 24.20 82.59 -42.22
C LYS A 81 25.34 82.77 -41.21
N TYR A 82 25.37 81.98 -40.14
CA TYR A 82 26.33 82.10 -39.03
C TYR A 82 26.99 80.74 -38.71
N PRO A 83 27.80 80.19 -39.64
CA PRO A 83 28.50 78.94 -39.40
C PRO A 83 29.47 79.10 -38.22
N GLY A 84 29.40 78.19 -37.25
CA GLY A 84 30.28 78.22 -36.06
C GLY A 84 29.64 78.75 -34.78
N TRP A 85 28.38 79.17 -34.80
CA TRP A 85 27.68 79.71 -33.63
C TRP A 85 26.32 79.03 -33.42
N PRO A 86 25.90 78.82 -32.15
CA PRO A 86 24.53 78.46 -31.85
C PRO A 86 23.57 79.65 -32.10
N ALA A 87 22.29 79.40 -32.35
CA ALA A 87 21.31 80.49 -32.52
C ALA A 87 21.07 81.26 -31.21
N VAL A 88 21.11 80.55 -30.09
CA VAL A 88 21.06 81.13 -28.74
C VAL A 88 22.16 80.51 -27.88
N GLU A 89 23.05 81.32 -27.30
CA GLU A 89 24.03 80.93 -26.28
C GLU A 89 23.84 81.73 -25.00
N VAL A 90 23.62 81.05 -23.87
CA VAL A 90 23.51 81.68 -22.55
C VAL A 90 24.52 81.03 -21.61
N TYR A 91 25.38 81.82 -20.97
CA TYR A 91 26.40 81.28 -20.06
C TYR A 91 26.81 82.21 -18.91
N GLY A 92 27.31 81.60 -17.84
CA GLY A 92 27.77 82.29 -16.62
C GLY A 92 26.71 82.36 -15.52
N GLU A 93 27.18 82.38 -14.26
CA GLU A 93 26.33 82.49 -13.09
C GLU A 93 25.56 83.82 -13.12
N ASN A 94 24.25 83.78 -12.85
CA ASN A 94 23.29 84.90 -12.90
C ASN A 94 22.79 85.36 -14.29
N ALA A 95 23.05 84.60 -15.35
CA ALA A 95 22.41 84.84 -16.64
C ALA A 95 20.99 84.20 -16.69
N ASP A 96 19.97 84.84 -16.08
CA ASP A 96 18.55 84.40 -16.16
C ASP A 96 17.77 85.20 -17.22
N ILE A 97 17.54 84.56 -18.36
CA ILE A 97 16.96 85.15 -19.56
C ILE A 97 15.57 84.55 -19.81
N THR A 98 14.57 85.40 -19.99
CA THR A 98 13.21 85.00 -20.42
C THR A 98 12.90 85.61 -21.78
N MET A 99 12.59 84.81 -22.80
CA MET A 99 12.07 85.30 -24.08
C MET A 99 10.55 85.23 -24.08
N SER A 100 9.89 86.38 -24.18
CA SER A 100 8.44 86.47 -24.23
C SER A 100 7.86 86.34 -25.65
N GLY A 101 8.67 86.53 -26.69
CA GLY A 101 8.28 86.34 -28.10
C GLY A 101 8.65 84.97 -28.65
N THR A 102 8.32 84.73 -29.92
CA THR A 102 8.57 83.46 -30.62
C THR A 102 10.01 83.38 -31.11
N LEU A 103 10.74 82.34 -30.71
CA LEU A 103 12.05 82.02 -31.30
C LEU A 103 11.85 81.07 -32.49
N ARG A 104 12.20 81.49 -33.71
CA ARG A 104 12.25 80.63 -34.90
C ARG A 104 13.70 80.44 -35.32
N VAL A 105 14.16 79.20 -35.36
CA VAL A 105 15.51 78.82 -35.80
C VAL A 105 15.42 77.89 -37.00
N THR A 106 16.11 78.25 -38.08
CA THR A 106 16.24 77.44 -39.30
C THR A 106 17.71 77.22 -39.64
N ASN A 107 18.02 76.18 -40.40
CA ASN A 107 19.31 76.04 -41.08
C ASN A 107 19.04 75.85 -42.58
N GLY A 108 19.03 76.95 -43.33
CA GLY A 108 18.41 77.03 -44.67
C GLY A 108 19.18 76.41 -45.83
N ASP A 109 20.52 76.29 -45.76
CA ASP A 109 21.36 75.97 -46.93
C ASP A 109 21.81 74.50 -47.02
N GLY A 110 21.41 73.67 -46.07
CA GLY A 110 21.73 72.24 -46.06
C GLY A 110 23.16 71.91 -45.62
N ARG A 111 24.06 72.88 -45.38
CA ARG A 111 25.40 72.59 -44.83
C ARG A 111 25.29 72.02 -43.41
N ASP A 112 26.23 71.16 -43.06
CA ASP A 112 26.25 70.51 -41.74
C ASP A 112 26.84 71.46 -40.70
N ASN A 113 25.94 72.21 -40.05
CA ASN A 113 26.24 72.96 -38.84
C ASN A 113 26.04 72.02 -37.63
N THR A 114 27.14 71.69 -36.94
CA THR A 114 27.16 70.78 -35.78
C THR A 114 26.85 71.49 -34.45
N TYR A 115 26.76 72.83 -34.46
CA TYR A 115 26.39 73.61 -33.28
C TYR A 115 24.89 73.47 -32.97
N PRO A 116 24.51 73.54 -31.68
CA PRO A 116 23.11 73.45 -31.28
C PRO A 116 22.32 74.73 -31.58
N ALA A 117 21.00 74.61 -31.77
CA ALA A 117 20.13 75.78 -31.88
C ALA A 117 20.12 76.59 -30.58
N ILE A 118 20.05 75.91 -29.43
CA ILE A 118 20.06 76.53 -28.11
C ILE A 118 21.18 75.87 -27.29
N LYS A 119 22.11 76.66 -26.77
CA LYS A 119 23.18 76.22 -25.88
C LYS A 119 23.14 77.02 -24.58
N VAL A 120 23.00 76.33 -23.45
CA VAL A 120 23.06 76.96 -22.13
C VAL A 120 24.08 76.24 -21.28
N HIS A 121 25.06 76.96 -20.73
CA HIS A 121 26.16 76.36 -19.98
C HIS A 121 26.64 77.21 -18.81
N GLY A 122 27.43 76.62 -17.91
CA GLY A 122 28.10 77.35 -16.82
C GLY A 122 27.15 78.11 -15.88
N GLY A 123 26.01 77.53 -15.51
CA GLY A 123 25.03 78.12 -14.58
C GLY A 123 23.98 79.04 -15.21
N GLY A 124 23.99 79.26 -16.52
CA GLY A 124 22.98 80.08 -17.21
C GLY A 124 21.56 79.50 -17.16
N VAL A 125 20.54 80.36 -17.25
CA VAL A 125 19.10 80.00 -17.26
C VAL A 125 18.40 80.67 -18.45
N LEU A 126 17.65 79.88 -19.22
CA LEU A 126 16.85 80.36 -20.36
C LEU A 126 15.41 79.85 -20.29
N LYS A 127 14.44 80.75 -20.32
CA LYS A 127 13.00 80.46 -20.38
C LYS A 127 12.43 80.98 -21.69
N LEU A 128 11.80 80.11 -22.50
CA LEU A 128 11.20 80.43 -23.79
C LEU A 128 9.69 80.20 -23.72
N VAL A 129 8.89 81.22 -24.07
CA VAL A 129 7.44 81.05 -24.22
C VAL A 129 7.12 80.17 -25.43
N GLU A 130 7.74 80.44 -26.58
CA GLU A 130 7.53 79.64 -27.80
C GLU A 130 8.84 79.49 -28.61
N ALA A 131 9.17 78.28 -29.03
CA ALA A 131 10.35 77.99 -29.84
C ALA A 131 10.05 77.02 -31.00
N THR A 132 10.32 77.45 -32.23
CA THR A 132 10.25 76.63 -33.45
C THR A 132 11.64 76.45 -34.04
N VAL A 133 12.20 75.26 -33.93
CA VAL A 133 13.53 74.90 -34.46
C VAL A 133 13.36 73.92 -35.61
N THR A 134 14.04 74.14 -36.73
CA THR A 134 13.94 73.29 -37.93
C THR A 134 15.28 73.08 -38.64
N ASN A 135 15.52 71.85 -39.09
CA ASN A 135 16.69 71.44 -39.89
C ASN A 135 18.06 71.60 -39.21
N VAL A 136 18.13 71.56 -37.88
CA VAL A 136 19.40 71.68 -37.12
C VAL A 136 19.94 70.30 -36.70
N HIS A 137 21.25 70.17 -36.43
CA HIS A 137 21.84 68.90 -35.98
C HIS A 137 21.65 68.66 -34.47
N LYS A 138 21.69 69.71 -33.64
CA LYS A 138 21.39 69.65 -32.21
C LYS A 138 20.33 70.68 -31.86
N GLY A 139 19.28 70.29 -31.13
CA GLY A 139 18.21 71.20 -30.70
C GLY A 139 18.63 72.06 -29.51
N ILE A 140 18.57 71.46 -28.32
CA ILE A 140 18.90 72.09 -27.04
C ILE A 140 20.09 71.36 -26.41
N VAL A 141 21.12 72.08 -26.00
CA VAL A 141 22.26 71.57 -25.22
C VAL A 141 22.32 72.35 -23.91
N ALA A 142 22.19 71.66 -22.77
CA ALA A 142 22.32 72.23 -21.43
C ALA A 142 23.49 71.57 -20.68
N ASP A 143 24.65 72.24 -20.67
CA ASP A 143 25.89 71.76 -20.03
C ASP A 143 26.11 72.50 -18.70
N GLY A 144 25.51 72.00 -17.62
CA GLY A 144 25.46 72.70 -16.33
C GLY A 144 24.59 73.97 -16.34
N GLY A 145 23.69 74.12 -17.34
CA GLY A 145 22.74 75.22 -17.47
C GLY A 145 21.28 74.76 -17.44
N PHE A 146 20.32 75.70 -17.42
CA PHE A 146 18.88 75.42 -17.28
C PHE A 146 18.09 75.99 -18.46
N VAL A 147 17.26 75.17 -19.11
CA VAL A 147 16.39 75.60 -20.23
C VAL A 147 14.94 75.20 -19.95
N THR A 148 14.00 76.12 -20.13
CA THR A 148 12.55 75.84 -20.10
C THR A 148 11.91 76.31 -21.40
N VAL A 149 11.15 75.45 -22.08
CA VAL A 149 10.38 75.80 -23.29
C VAL A 149 8.91 75.50 -23.05
N MET A 150 8.06 76.53 -23.11
CA MET A 150 6.63 76.37 -22.80
C MET A 150 5.81 75.81 -23.96
N ALA A 151 6.13 76.17 -25.21
CA ALA A 151 5.43 75.73 -26.41
C ALA A 151 6.33 75.74 -27.66
N GLY A 152 5.89 75.07 -28.73
CA GLY A 152 6.51 75.20 -30.07
C GLY A 152 6.83 73.87 -30.74
N SER A 153 7.87 73.80 -31.57
CA SER A 153 8.29 72.55 -32.20
C SER A 153 9.80 72.48 -32.42
N ILE A 154 10.39 71.30 -32.23
CA ILE A 154 11.83 71.09 -32.44
C ILE A 154 11.98 69.96 -33.46
N LYS A 155 12.45 70.31 -34.66
CA LYS A 155 12.69 69.40 -35.78
C LYS A 155 14.17 69.44 -36.15
N ILE A 156 14.82 68.28 -36.11
CA ILE A 156 16.26 68.15 -36.34
C ILE A 156 16.57 67.30 -37.59
N LYS A 157 17.81 67.39 -38.08
CA LYS A 157 18.35 66.55 -39.15
C LYS A 157 18.52 65.10 -38.69
N ASP A 158 18.61 64.22 -39.68
CA ASP A 158 19.09 62.85 -39.47
C ASP A 158 20.45 62.84 -38.73
N GLY A 159 20.66 61.87 -37.84
CA GLY A 159 21.87 61.72 -37.03
C GLY A 159 21.99 62.71 -35.86
N GLY A 160 21.01 63.61 -35.70
CA GLY A 160 21.01 64.67 -34.69
C GLY A 160 20.50 64.27 -33.31
N VAL A 161 20.59 65.21 -32.37
CA VAL A 161 20.11 65.10 -30.97
C VAL A 161 19.12 66.22 -30.66
N VAL A 162 17.93 65.91 -30.15
CA VAL A 162 16.92 66.96 -29.84
C VAL A 162 17.28 67.70 -28.56
N VAL A 163 17.55 66.96 -27.48
CA VAL A 163 17.92 67.49 -26.17
C VAL A 163 19.17 66.77 -25.69
N GLU A 164 20.20 67.53 -25.32
CA GLU A 164 21.43 67.03 -24.72
C GLU A 164 21.65 67.72 -23.38
N VAL A 165 21.87 66.96 -22.31
CA VAL A 165 22.16 67.48 -20.97
C VAL A 165 23.42 66.83 -20.40
N SER A 166 24.26 67.63 -19.73
CA SER A 166 25.48 67.18 -19.06
C SER A 166 25.79 68.03 -17.83
N LYS A 167 26.69 67.54 -16.96
CA LYS A 167 27.20 68.24 -15.77
C LYS A 167 26.09 68.84 -14.89
N GLY A 168 24.98 68.12 -14.72
CA GLY A 168 23.84 68.55 -13.90
C GLY A 168 22.90 69.57 -14.57
N GLY A 169 23.05 69.83 -15.87
CA GLY A 169 22.14 70.69 -16.63
C GLY A 169 20.69 70.19 -16.63
N ARG A 170 19.74 71.11 -16.83
CA ARG A 170 18.30 70.82 -16.79
C ARG A 170 17.57 71.36 -18.02
N VAL A 171 16.67 70.56 -18.59
CA VAL A 171 15.76 70.97 -19.67
C VAL A 171 14.32 70.60 -19.32
N THR A 172 13.40 71.56 -19.37
CA THR A 172 11.96 71.35 -19.17
C THR A 172 11.19 71.75 -20.43
N LEU A 173 10.41 70.81 -21.00
CA LEU A 173 9.54 71.03 -22.16
C LEU A 173 8.06 70.88 -21.74
N ASN A 174 7.25 71.91 -21.96
CA ASN A 174 5.85 71.97 -21.49
C ASN A 174 4.81 71.79 -22.61
N ASN A 175 3.56 71.60 -22.18
CA ASN A 175 2.31 71.41 -22.93
C ASN A 175 2.24 72.28 -24.19
N ARG A 176 2.76 71.76 -25.31
CA ARG A 176 2.64 72.21 -26.73
C ARG A 176 3.94 72.02 -27.52
N VAL A 177 5.04 71.53 -26.94
CA VAL A 177 6.25 71.25 -27.71
C VAL A 177 6.08 69.95 -28.52
N ALA A 178 5.99 70.06 -29.84
CA ALA A 178 5.95 68.91 -30.75
C ALA A 178 7.36 68.62 -31.31
N VAL A 179 7.89 67.43 -31.03
CA VAL A 179 9.18 66.97 -31.58
C VAL A 179 8.91 65.97 -32.70
N ILE A 180 9.04 66.42 -33.96
CA ILE A 180 8.58 65.67 -35.14
C ILE A 180 9.66 65.62 -36.23
N LYS A 181 9.83 64.43 -36.82
CA LYS A 181 10.53 64.07 -38.07
C LYS A 181 11.14 65.21 -38.93
N GLY A 182 12.36 64.90 -39.39
CA GLY A 182 12.94 65.31 -40.69
C GLY A 182 12.38 64.50 -41.90
N GLN A 183 12.88 64.82 -43.10
CA GLN A 183 12.34 64.52 -44.44
C GLN A 183 11.93 63.05 -44.72
N GLU A 184 10.83 62.84 -45.45
CA GLU A 184 10.28 61.51 -45.79
C GLU A 184 11.28 60.60 -46.55
N GLY A 185 11.40 59.35 -46.12
CA GLY A 185 11.99 58.26 -46.93
C GLY A 185 13.36 57.71 -46.52
N SER A 186 14.06 58.28 -45.53
CA SER A 186 15.40 57.82 -45.09
C SER A 186 15.43 57.31 -43.65
N SER A 187 16.31 56.35 -43.38
CA SER A 187 16.54 55.66 -42.10
C SER A 187 17.26 56.55 -41.09
N THR A 188 16.55 57.30 -40.24
CA THR A 188 17.24 58.39 -39.54
C THR A 188 17.69 58.09 -38.10
N GLY A 189 19.01 58.12 -37.86
CA GLY A 189 19.73 57.87 -36.59
C GLY A 189 19.53 58.91 -35.48
N ILE A 190 18.35 59.52 -35.41
CA ILE A 190 18.02 60.58 -34.45
C ILE A 190 17.98 60.04 -33.01
N THR A 191 18.59 60.80 -32.09
CA THR A 191 18.45 60.60 -30.63
C THR A 191 17.54 61.68 -30.04
N GLY A 192 16.51 61.27 -29.29
CA GLY A 192 15.59 62.20 -28.62
C GLY A 192 16.30 62.96 -27.50
N ILE A 193 16.65 62.25 -26.44
CA ILE A 193 17.34 62.79 -25.28
C ILE A 193 18.70 62.11 -25.16
N GLU A 194 19.76 62.89 -25.01
CA GLU A 194 21.09 62.41 -24.65
C GLU A 194 21.50 62.99 -23.28
N VAL A 195 21.93 62.12 -22.36
CA VAL A 195 22.50 62.52 -21.07
C VAL A 195 23.97 62.11 -21.03
N GLY A 196 24.84 63.10 -20.99
CA GLY A 196 26.29 62.96 -20.99
C GLY A 196 26.90 62.84 -19.59
N ASP A 197 28.22 63.06 -19.49
CA ASP A 197 28.97 62.99 -18.24
C ASP A 197 28.47 63.99 -17.19
N GLY A 198 28.52 63.58 -15.91
CA GLY A 198 28.05 64.41 -14.78
C GLY A 198 26.52 64.48 -14.62
N GLY A 199 25.76 63.72 -15.41
CA GLY A 199 24.30 63.61 -15.28
C GLY A 199 23.54 64.84 -15.76
N GLY A 200 22.25 64.91 -15.44
CA GLY A 200 21.36 65.99 -15.88
C GLY A 200 19.89 65.62 -15.69
N THR A 201 19.01 66.63 -15.79
CA THR A 201 17.56 66.46 -15.60
C THR A 201 16.78 66.88 -16.85
N VAL A 202 15.90 66.02 -17.36
CA VAL A 202 14.96 66.37 -18.44
C VAL A 202 13.53 66.14 -17.98
N GLU A 203 12.67 67.15 -18.10
CA GLU A 203 11.26 67.09 -17.75
C GLU A 203 10.40 67.32 -18.99
N LEU A 204 9.54 66.35 -19.30
CA LEU A 204 8.61 66.38 -20.42
C LEU A 204 7.18 66.40 -19.86
N MET A 205 6.44 67.47 -20.13
CA MET A 205 5.01 67.60 -19.77
C MET A 205 4.18 67.63 -21.06
N ASP A 206 3.32 66.63 -21.27
CA ASP A 206 2.50 66.42 -22.49
C ASP A 206 3.29 66.50 -23.82
N THR A 207 4.61 66.30 -23.77
CA THR A 207 5.52 66.45 -24.92
C THR A 207 5.75 65.09 -25.58
N SER A 208 5.64 65.03 -26.91
CA SER A 208 5.86 63.80 -27.68
C SER A 208 7.03 63.89 -28.64
N PHE A 209 7.82 62.83 -28.69
CA PHE A 209 8.88 62.61 -29.67
C PHE A 209 8.37 61.59 -30.67
N THR A 210 8.49 61.87 -31.97
CA THR A 210 8.02 60.95 -33.01
C THR A 210 9.16 60.52 -33.94
N ASN A 211 9.20 59.23 -34.25
CA ASN A 211 10.15 58.60 -35.17
C ASN A 211 11.63 58.82 -34.81
N VAL A 212 12.00 58.56 -33.55
CA VAL A 212 13.40 58.57 -33.12
C VAL A 212 14.03 57.18 -33.30
N LYS A 213 15.36 57.10 -33.52
CA LYS A 213 16.09 55.83 -33.49
C LYS A 213 16.44 55.42 -32.08
N THR A 214 16.88 56.38 -31.27
CA THR A 214 17.09 56.23 -29.83
C THR A 214 16.22 57.23 -29.10
N GLY A 215 15.35 56.77 -28.19
CA GLY A 215 14.53 57.68 -27.38
C GLY A 215 15.34 58.46 -26.36
N ILE A 216 15.99 57.75 -25.45
CA ILE A 216 16.83 58.28 -24.37
C ILE A 216 18.16 57.53 -24.40
N MET A 217 19.27 58.25 -24.49
CA MET A 217 20.63 57.71 -24.48
C MET A 217 21.39 58.27 -23.28
N ILE A 218 21.93 57.40 -22.43
CA ILE A 218 22.68 57.76 -21.23
C ILE A 218 24.10 57.20 -21.36
N LYS A 219 25.07 58.09 -21.57
CA LYS A 219 26.49 57.74 -21.86
C LYS A 219 27.43 57.96 -20.67
N GLY A 220 27.04 58.76 -19.69
CA GLY A 220 27.97 59.36 -18.73
C GLY A 220 28.69 58.40 -17.77
N ALA A 221 29.99 58.62 -17.55
CA ALA A 221 30.77 58.01 -16.48
C ALA A 221 31.06 59.05 -15.38
N GLY A 222 30.44 58.94 -14.20
CA GLY A 222 30.67 59.88 -13.09
C GLY A 222 29.63 59.82 -11.97
N GLU A 223 29.80 60.66 -10.94
CA GLU A 223 28.96 60.69 -9.72
C GLU A 223 27.56 61.33 -9.90
N GLY A 224 27.26 61.88 -11.09
CA GLY A 224 25.99 62.56 -11.37
C GLY A 224 24.88 61.61 -11.85
N LYS A 225 23.68 61.74 -11.28
CA LYS A 225 22.49 60.94 -11.66
C LYS A 225 21.74 61.56 -12.84
N ALA A 226 21.43 60.76 -13.86
CA ALA A 226 20.57 61.15 -14.97
C ALA A 226 19.09 61.00 -14.58
N ASN A 227 18.27 62.04 -14.72
CA ASN A 227 16.84 61.99 -14.39
C ASN A 227 16.00 62.43 -15.60
N VAL A 228 15.08 61.59 -16.06
CA VAL A 228 14.10 61.96 -17.10
C VAL A 228 12.70 61.74 -16.56
N THR A 229 11.88 62.79 -16.46
CA THR A 229 10.51 62.70 -15.98
C THR A 229 9.53 63.01 -17.10
N MET A 230 8.62 62.09 -17.37
CA MET A 230 7.57 62.20 -18.38
C MET A 230 6.19 62.22 -17.70
N THR A 231 5.48 63.32 -17.83
CA THR A 231 4.13 63.51 -17.28
C THR A 231 3.12 63.83 -18.36
N GLY A 232 1.85 63.48 -18.11
CA GLY A 232 0.76 63.69 -19.05
C GLY A 232 0.68 62.62 -20.16
N LYS A 233 0.14 62.99 -21.32
CA LYS A 233 -0.13 62.12 -22.49
C LYS A 233 1.04 62.03 -23.47
N GLY A 234 2.17 62.69 -23.18
CA GLY A 234 3.36 62.68 -24.02
C GLY A 234 3.94 61.27 -24.19
N LYS A 235 4.39 60.93 -25.40
CA LYS A 235 5.01 59.62 -25.72
C LYS A 235 6.26 59.77 -26.59
N ILE A 236 7.14 58.77 -26.52
CA ILE A 236 8.32 58.67 -27.41
C ILE A 236 8.07 57.52 -28.39
N GLU A 237 7.88 57.84 -29.67
CA GLU A 237 7.70 56.85 -30.74
C GLU A 237 9.04 56.49 -31.39
N VAL A 238 9.42 55.22 -31.32
CA VAL A 238 10.69 54.69 -31.80
C VAL A 238 10.51 53.96 -33.13
N GLY A 239 11.35 54.30 -34.12
CA GLY A 239 11.38 53.70 -35.44
C GLY A 239 11.92 52.25 -35.45
N SER A 240 11.69 51.52 -36.54
CA SER A 240 12.16 50.13 -36.70
C SER A 240 13.69 50.00 -36.58
N GLY A 241 14.13 48.92 -35.94
CA GLY A 241 15.51 48.66 -35.51
C GLY A 241 16.01 49.58 -34.40
N GLY A 242 15.15 50.42 -33.81
CA GLY A 242 15.49 51.42 -32.81
C GLY A 242 15.49 50.89 -31.37
N LYS A 243 15.90 51.77 -30.44
CA LYS A 243 15.96 51.52 -29.00
C LYS A 243 15.23 52.61 -28.24
N GLY A 244 14.39 52.27 -27.26
CA GLY A 244 13.71 53.25 -26.43
C GLY A 244 14.68 53.97 -25.50
N ILE A 245 15.25 53.24 -24.55
CA ILE A 245 16.22 53.74 -23.56
C ILE A 245 17.52 52.94 -23.71
N VAL A 246 18.66 53.62 -23.70
CA VAL A 246 19.98 53.01 -23.79
C VAL A 246 20.86 53.52 -22.64
N MET A 247 21.33 52.62 -21.79
CA MET A 247 22.28 52.89 -20.70
C MET A 247 23.63 52.25 -21.04
N GLN A 248 24.66 53.08 -21.21
CA GLN A 248 26.05 52.68 -21.49
C GLN A 248 27.06 53.21 -20.47
N GLY A 249 26.65 54.16 -19.62
CA GLY A 249 27.46 54.71 -18.54
C GLY A 249 27.50 53.81 -17.31
N THR A 250 28.53 53.93 -16.46
CA THR A 250 28.64 53.18 -15.20
C THR A 250 27.84 53.78 -14.04
N GLY A 251 27.21 54.96 -14.24
CA GLY A 251 26.47 55.70 -13.22
C GLY A 251 25.02 55.23 -12.99
N GLU A 252 24.21 56.09 -12.38
CA GLU A 252 22.78 55.87 -12.12
C GLU A 252 21.89 56.73 -13.01
N ALA A 253 20.81 56.14 -13.50
CA ALA A 253 19.77 56.85 -14.25
C ALA A 253 18.37 56.49 -13.75
N GLU A 254 17.47 57.46 -13.78
CA GLU A 254 16.06 57.31 -13.43
C GLU A 254 15.18 57.87 -14.54
N VAL A 255 14.23 57.08 -15.01
CA VAL A 255 13.17 57.51 -15.93
C VAL A 255 11.81 57.26 -15.27
N THR A 256 11.02 58.32 -15.15
CA THR A 256 9.74 58.30 -14.42
C THR A 256 8.59 58.63 -15.36
N GLY A 257 7.59 57.75 -15.40
CA GLY A 257 6.38 57.88 -16.21
C GLY A 257 6.59 57.68 -17.71
N GLY A 258 5.59 58.06 -18.48
CA GLY A 258 5.62 58.07 -19.95
C GLY A 258 5.41 56.72 -20.64
N THR A 259 5.09 56.79 -21.93
CA THR A 259 5.02 55.63 -22.83
C THR A 259 6.07 55.75 -23.92
N ILE A 260 6.83 54.67 -24.12
CA ILE A 260 7.71 54.47 -25.27
C ILE A 260 7.01 53.48 -26.20
N GLU A 261 6.71 53.92 -27.42
CA GLU A 261 5.94 53.15 -28.39
C GLU A 261 6.81 52.79 -29.60
N GLY A 262 6.96 51.50 -29.90
CA GLY A 262 7.74 51.02 -31.03
C GLY A 262 6.96 50.95 -32.34
N SER A 263 7.70 50.95 -33.45
CA SER A 263 7.21 50.61 -34.79
C SER A 263 8.14 49.58 -35.44
N GLY A 264 7.71 48.32 -35.54
CA GLY A 264 8.54 47.24 -36.10
C GLY A 264 9.49 46.62 -35.07
N SER A 265 10.77 46.42 -35.43
CA SER A 265 11.75 45.73 -34.55
C SER A 265 12.38 46.69 -33.55
N VAL A 266 11.81 46.82 -32.35
CA VAL A 266 12.25 47.79 -31.34
C VAL A 266 12.58 47.10 -30.03
N VAL A 267 13.69 47.51 -29.41
CA VAL A 267 14.03 47.16 -28.02
C VAL A 267 13.62 48.31 -27.10
N GLY A 268 12.80 48.06 -26.09
CA GLY A 268 12.33 49.09 -25.16
C GLY A 268 13.49 49.70 -24.36
N ALA A 269 14.21 48.90 -23.58
CA ALA A 269 15.40 49.32 -22.84
C ALA A 269 16.61 48.42 -23.13
N VAL A 270 17.80 49.01 -23.24
CA VAL A 270 19.09 48.29 -23.32
C VAL A 270 20.02 48.81 -22.23
N VAL A 271 20.43 47.94 -21.32
CA VAL A 271 21.32 48.27 -20.21
C VAL A 271 22.60 47.43 -20.34
N SER A 272 23.69 48.08 -20.75
CA SER A 272 24.99 47.40 -20.92
C SER A 272 25.91 47.50 -19.70
N SER A 273 25.69 48.53 -18.87
CA SER A 273 26.45 48.86 -17.67
C SER A 273 25.64 49.86 -16.81
N GLY A 274 26.08 50.10 -15.57
CA GLY A 274 25.42 51.05 -14.66
C GLY A 274 24.04 50.59 -14.18
N THR A 275 23.29 51.50 -13.52
CA THR A 275 21.96 51.21 -12.98
C THR A 275 20.89 52.09 -13.62
N LEU A 276 19.90 51.48 -14.26
CA LEU A 276 18.71 52.15 -14.81
C LEU A 276 17.48 51.83 -13.95
N THR A 277 16.86 52.87 -13.38
CA THR A 277 15.60 52.79 -12.65
C THR A 277 14.46 53.34 -13.50
N LEU A 278 13.40 52.56 -13.69
CA LEU A 278 12.19 52.93 -14.41
C LEU A 278 11.01 52.94 -13.43
N MET A 279 10.28 54.05 -13.33
CA MET A 279 9.13 54.17 -12.42
C MET A 279 7.87 54.51 -13.21
N GLY A 280 6.99 53.53 -13.41
CA GLY A 280 5.74 53.71 -14.15
C GLY A 280 5.90 53.91 -15.66
N THR A 281 7.11 53.70 -16.20
CA THR A 281 7.38 53.77 -17.64
C THR A 281 6.86 52.52 -18.36
N SER A 282 6.18 52.72 -19.48
CA SER A 282 5.61 51.62 -20.29
C SER A 282 6.27 51.52 -21.66
N PHE A 283 6.55 50.29 -22.09
CA PHE A 283 7.04 49.97 -23.43
C PHE A 283 5.93 49.25 -24.21
N THR A 284 5.48 49.81 -25.32
CA THR A 284 4.40 49.22 -26.13
C THR A 284 4.84 49.01 -27.58
N LYS A 285 4.28 48.02 -28.26
CA LYS A 285 4.62 47.68 -29.67
C LYS A 285 6.12 47.39 -29.88
N VAL A 286 6.75 46.74 -28.91
CA VAL A 286 8.17 46.35 -28.96
C VAL A 286 8.33 44.88 -29.37
N THR A 287 9.51 44.52 -29.90
CA THR A 287 9.90 43.10 -30.12
C THR A 287 10.66 42.56 -28.92
N MET A 288 11.41 43.42 -28.22
CA MET A 288 12.01 43.12 -26.93
C MET A 288 11.70 44.23 -25.93
N GLY A 289 11.21 43.90 -24.75
CA GLY A 289 10.89 44.91 -23.73
C GLY A 289 12.14 45.53 -23.11
N ALA A 290 12.98 44.69 -22.51
CA ALA A 290 14.24 45.12 -21.94
C ALA A 290 15.34 44.06 -22.14
N GLU A 291 16.57 44.53 -22.35
CA GLU A 291 17.76 43.73 -22.52
C GLU A 291 18.86 44.22 -21.58
N VAL A 292 19.29 43.37 -20.64
CA VAL A 292 20.37 43.63 -19.70
C VAL A 292 21.56 42.75 -20.07
N LYS A 293 22.72 43.37 -20.27
CA LYS A 293 23.98 42.72 -20.68
C LYS A 293 25.12 43.23 -19.79
N GLY A 294 26.27 42.55 -19.88
CA GLY A 294 27.46 42.94 -19.13
C GLY A 294 27.19 42.88 -17.62
N ASP A 295 27.50 43.96 -16.92
CA ASP A 295 27.26 44.17 -15.49
C ASP A 295 26.08 45.13 -15.22
N GLY A 296 25.27 45.42 -16.25
CA GLY A 296 24.14 46.33 -16.17
C GLY A 296 23.07 45.92 -15.15
N LYS A 297 22.41 46.91 -14.54
CA LYS A 297 21.34 46.72 -13.56
C LYS A 297 20.07 47.46 -13.99
N LEU A 298 18.96 46.74 -14.08
CA LEU A 298 17.64 47.31 -14.37
C LEU A 298 16.75 47.18 -13.14
N LYS A 299 16.13 48.28 -12.72
CA LYS A 299 15.07 48.29 -11.71
C LYS A 299 13.82 48.90 -12.30
N MET A 300 12.71 48.17 -12.35
CA MET A 300 11.45 48.67 -12.89
C MET A 300 10.35 48.55 -11.83
N THR A 301 9.62 49.63 -11.57
CA THR A 301 8.50 49.66 -10.62
C THR A 301 7.23 50.10 -11.35
N GLY A 302 6.22 49.23 -11.42
CA GLY A 302 5.02 49.44 -12.22
C GLY A 302 5.28 49.47 -13.73
N GLY A 303 4.35 50.03 -14.50
CA GLY A 303 4.43 50.09 -15.97
C GLY A 303 4.01 48.80 -16.69
N GLU A 304 3.89 48.86 -18.01
CA GLU A 304 3.55 47.74 -18.88
C GLU A 304 4.63 47.53 -19.95
N ILE A 305 5.08 46.28 -20.12
CA ILE A 305 5.88 45.83 -21.27
C ILE A 305 4.95 45.04 -22.19
N ARG A 306 4.57 45.60 -23.33
CA ARG A 306 3.72 44.93 -24.33
C ARG A 306 4.50 44.60 -25.60
N VAL A 307 4.85 43.31 -25.72
CA VAL A 307 5.57 42.72 -26.86
C VAL A 307 4.59 42.31 -27.95
N THR A 308 4.76 42.83 -29.17
CA THR A 308 3.83 42.56 -30.29
C THR A 308 4.34 41.54 -31.30
N SER A 309 5.59 41.07 -31.18
CA SER A 309 6.11 40.00 -32.04
C SER A 309 5.47 38.67 -31.70
N THR A 310 4.91 37.98 -32.69
CA THR A 310 4.37 36.62 -32.52
C THR A 310 5.49 35.58 -32.44
N ASN A 311 6.55 35.73 -33.23
CA ASN A 311 7.69 34.81 -33.26
C ASN A 311 8.95 35.52 -32.73
N GLY A 312 9.61 34.95 -31.71
CA GLY A 312 10.85 35.45 -31.11
C GLY A 312 10.72 36.68 -30.20
N GLY A 313 9.50 37.12 -29.89
CA GLY A 313 9.28 38.25 -28.99
C GLY A 313 9.74 37.92 -27.55
N THR A 314 10.52 38.82 -26.94
CA THR A 314 11.05 38.64 -25.57
C THR A 314 10.62 39.80 -24.66
N GLY A 315 10.03 39.54 -23.50
CA GLY A 315 9.71 40.60 -22.54
C GLY A 315 10.96 41.20 -21.90
N LEU A 316 11.68 40.41 -21.11
CA LEU A 316 12.90 40.79 -20.41
C LEU A 316 14.00 39.75 -20.67
N SER A 317 15.18 40.18 -21.08
CA SER A 317 16.35 39.32 -21.30
C SER A 317 17.51 39.78 -20.42
N VAL A 318 18.14 38.87 -19.69
CA VAL A 318 19.30 39.15 -18.82
C VAL A 318 20.44 38.17 -19.13
N GLY A 319 21.63 38.70 -19.38
CA GLY A 319 22.85 37.92 -19.64
C GLY A 319 24.11 38.56 -19.04
N GLY A 320 25.24 37.85 -19.09
CA GLY A 320 26.46 38.26 -18.38
C GLY A 320 26.28 38.19 -16.87
N THR A 321 26.81 39.16 -16.14
CA THR A 321 26.64 39.33 -14.68
C THR A 321 25.50 40.32 -14.34
N GLY A 322 24.74 40.76 -15.35
CA GLY A 322 23.69 41.76 -15.20
C GLY A 322 22.52 41.31 -14.33
N SER A 323 21.78 42.27 -13.78
CA SER A 323 20.64 42.00 -12.89
C SER A 323 19.41 42.81 -13.26
N ALA A 324 18.23 42.25 -13.05
CA ALA A 324 16.95 42.93 -13.25
C ALA A 324 16.00 42.69 -12.08
N ILE A 325 15.40 43.77 -11.55
CA ILE A 325 14.35 43.72 -10.54
C ILE A 325 13.11 44.38 -11.11
N MET A 326 11.99 43.66 -11.18
CA MET A 326 10.69 44.21 -11.54
C MET A 326 9.74 44.11 -10.34
N MET A 327 9.16 45.23 -9.95
CA MET A 327 8.25 45.36 -8.81
C MET A 327 6.89 45.83 -9.31
N GLY A 328 5.88 44.96 -9.25
CA GLY A 328 4.58 45.20 -9.87
C GLY A 328 4.65 45.22 -11.39
N GLY A 329 3.60 45.76 -12.02
CA GLY A 329 3.52 45.89 -13.48
C GLY A 329 3.21 44.59 -14.22
N MET A 330 3.23 44.66 -15.54
CA MET A 330 2.84 43.56 -16.41
C MET A 330 3.78 43.42 -17.62
N ILE A 331 4.13 42.19 -17.98
CA ILE A 331 4.81 41.81 -19.22
C ILE A 331 3.81 40.99 -20.05
N VAL A 332 3.41 41.50 -21.21
CA VAL A 332 2.38 40.91 -22.07
C VAL A 332 2.96 40.58 -23.44
N GLY A 333 2.79 39.34 -23.88
CA GLY A 333 3.14 38.89 -25.24
C GLY A 333 1.93 38.80 -26.18
N LYS A 334 2.17 38.30 -27.39
CA LYS A 334 1.13 38.03 -28.40
C LYS A 334 0.94 36.52 -28.70
N GLY A 335 1.62 35.64 -27.96
CA GLY A 335 1.46 34.18 -28.01
C GLY A 335 1.82 33.48 -29.33
N GLY A 336 3.10 33.24 -29.61
CA GLY A 336 3.53 32.40 -30.74
C GLY A 336 4.67 31.46 -30.39
N GLU A 337 5.06 30.60 -31.34
CA GLU A 337 5.84 29.37 -31.13
C GLU A 337 7.23 29.53 -30.51
N THR A 338 7.74 30.76 -30.41
CA THR A 338 9.08 31.05 -29.87
C THR A 338 9.07 32.23 -28.90
N SER A 339 7.91 32.72 -28.49
CA SER A 339 7.82 33.90 -27.61
C SER A 339 8.15 33.57 -26.15
N LYS A 340 8.91 34.46 -25.51
CA LYS A 340 9.42 34.30 -24.14
C LYS A 340 9.09 35.53 -23.29
N GLY A 341 8.58 35.34 -22.08
CA GLY A 341 8.31 36.45 -21.17
C GLY A 341 9.60 36.99 -20.56
N VAL A 342 10.29 36.17 -19.77
CA VAL A 342 11.58 36.49 -19.14
C VAL A 342 12.60 35.43 -19.50
N VAL A 343 13.81 35.83 -19.88
CA VAL A 343 14.90 34.90 -20.27
C VAL A 343 16.19 35.24 -19.52
N MET A 344 16.79 34.22 -18.91
CA MET A 344 18.08 34.29 -18.23
C MET A 344 19.14 33.46 -18.99
N MET A 345 20.26 34.09 -19.34
CA MET A 345 21.35 33.49 -20.13
C MET A 345 22.76 33.76 -19.55
N GLY A 346 22.87 34.16 -18.28
CA GLY A 346 24.15 34.52 -17.63
C GLY A 346 24.29 34.07 -16.17
N GLU A 347 25.16 34.71 -15.41
CA GLU A 347 25.43 34.40 -14.00
C GLU A 347 24.71 35.33 -13.01
N GLY A 348 24.04 36.38 -13.51
CA GLY A 348 23.37 37.38 -12.69
C GLY A 348 22.02 36.95 -12.08
N GLU A 349 21.17 37.93 -11.76
CA GLU A 349 19.93 37.71 -11.01
C GLU A 349 18.73 38.45 -11.59
N VAL A 350 17.59 37.76 -11.69
CA VAL A 350 16.28 38.36 -12.03
C VAL A 350 15.32 38.19 -10.88
N THR A 351 14.70 39.27 -10.40
CA THR A 351 13.66 39.22 -9.36
C THR A 351 12.36 39.83 -9.86
N LEU A 352 11.27 39.06 -9.84
CA LEU A 352 9.92 39.52 -10.14
C LEU A 352 9.09 39.54 -8.85
N MET A 353 8.70 40.73 -8.39
CA MET A 353 7.94 40.94 -7.15
C MET A 353 6.53 41.44 -7.47
N GLY A 354 5.51 40.59 -7.36
CA GLY A 354 4.13 40.96 -7.68
C GLY A 354 3.91 41.33 -9.15
N THR A 355 4.72 40.77 -10.05
CA THR A 355 4.68 41.04 -11.49
C THR A 355 3.85 39.98 -12.20
N THR A 356 3.06 40.39 -13.19
CA THR A 356 2.32 39.48 -14.08
C THR A 356 3.06 39.31 -15.40
N VAL A 357 3.34 38.07 -15.81
CA VAL A 357 3.89 37.73 -17.13
C VAL A 357 2.87 36.86 -17.86
N GLU A 358 2.35 37.31 -19.00
CA GLU A 358 1.28 36.61 -19.70
C GLU A 358 1.38 36.60 -21.22
N SER A 359 0.67 35.68 -21.86
CA SER A 359 0.56 35.58 -23.33
C SER A 359 1.88 35.26 -24.06
N PHE A 360 2.73 34.44 -23.43
CA PHE A 360 3.94 33.87 -24.04
C PHE A 360 3.85 32.35 -24.16
N LEU A 361 4.57 31.74 -25.11
CA LEU A 361 4.73 30.28 -25.13
C LEU A 361 5.47 29.83 -23.87
N THR A 362 6.60 30.48 -23.55
CA THR A 362 7.30 30.26 -22.27
C THR A 362 7.23 31.53 -21.43
N GLY A 363 6.66 31.44 -20.23
CA GLY A 363 6.59 32.58 -19.31
C GLY A 363 7.98 33.02 -18.83
N VAL A 364 8.71 32.10 -18.21
CA VAL A 364 10.09 32.31 -17.73
C VAL A 364 11.00 31.20 -18.24
N GLU A 365 12.19 31.54 -18.73
CA GLU A 365 13.18 30.59 -19.23
C GLU A 365 14.56 30.86 -18.62
N ILE A 366 15.18 29.84 -18.03
CA ILE A 366 16.58 29.83 -17.61
C ILE A 366 17.33 28.86 -18.52
N LYS A 367 18.25 29.37 -19.34
CA LYS A 367 18.90 28.56 -20.39
C LYS A 367 19.95 27.59 -19.82
N SER A 368 20.32 26.60 -20.62
CA SER A 368 21.43 25.71 -20.32
C SER A 368 22.76 26.46 -20.27
N GLY A 369 23.73 25.94 -19.52
CA GLY A 369 25.06 26.56 -19.35
C GLY A 369 25.08 27.83 -18.49
N THR A 370 23.94 28.21 -17.92
CA THR A 370 23.74 29.39 -17.06
C THR A 370 23.86 28.98 -15.59
N SER A 371 24.43 29.85 -14.74
CA SER A 371 24.48 29.69 -13.27
C SER A 371 23.62 30.70 -12.50
N GLY A 372 23.01 31.65 -13.22
CA GLY A 372 22.20 32.72 -12.67
C GLY A 372 20.90 32.27 -11.99
N THR A 373 20.29 33.21 -11.26
CA THR A 373 19.10 32.96 -10.42
C THR A 373 17.91 33.78 -10.88
N VAL A 374 16.73 33.16 -10.94
CA VAL A 374 15.45 33.87 -11.11
C VAL A 374 14.59 33.68 -9.85
N THR A 375 14.08 34.76 -9.27
CA THR A 375 13.25 34.77 -8.07
C THR A 375 11.85 35.32 -8.37
N LEU A 376 10.81 34.54 -8.08
CA LEU A 376 9.40 34.93 -8.15
C LEU A 376 8.86 35.10 -6.73
N THR A 377 8.46 36.31 -6.35
CA THR A 377 7.94 36.61 -5.00
C THR A 377 6.83 37.65 -5.05
N GLY A 378 6.26 38.03 -3.89
CA GLY A 378 5.24 39.08 -3.79
C GLY A 378 3.92 38.75 -4.52
N GLY A 379 3.62 37.47 -4.76
CA GLY A 379 2.42 37.06 -5.50
C GLY A 379 2.54 37.20 -7.01
N SER A 380 3.76 37.15 -7.56
CA SER A 380 4.00 37.15 -9.00
C SER A 380 3.20 36.07 -9.71
N LYS A 381 2.69 36.39 -10.90
CA LYS A 381 1.80 35.54 -11.68
C LYS A 381 2.37 35.29 -13.08
N ILE A 382 2.61 34.02 -13.41
CA ILE A 382 3.04 33.61 -14.75
C ILE A 382 1.89 32.88 -15.43
N VAL A 383 1.43 33.35 -16.58
CA VAL A 383 0.25 32.80 -17.28
C VAL A 383 0.58 32.49 -18.73
N THR A 384 0.37 31.24 -19.13
CA THR A 384 0.39 30.85 -20.54
C THR A 384 -0.92 30.17 -20.90
N THR A 385 -1.59 30.68 -21.93
CA THR A 385 -2.80 30.11 -22.53
C THR A 385 -2.52 29.49 -23.90
N VAL A 386 -1.24 29.45 -24.30
CA VAL A 386 -0.80 28.92 -25.59
C VAL A 386 -0.85 27.39 -25.53
N GLU A 387 -1.23 26.75 -26.64
CA GLU A 387 -1.13 25.30 -26.79
C GLU A 387 0.34 24.84 -26.60
N ASN A 388 0.58 23.80 -25.79
CA ASN A 388 1.93 23.39 -25.34
C ASN A 388 2.71 24.46 -24.54
N GLY A 389 2.03 25.48 -24.01
CA GLY A 389 2.65 26.55 -23.23
C GLY A 389 3.37 26.03 -21.98
N VAL A 390 4.55 26.58 -21.72
CA VAL A 390 5.37 26.28 -20.53
C VAL A 390 5.34 27.50 -19.60
N GLY A 391 4.91 27.33 -18.35
CA GLY A 391 4.95 28.40 -17.36
C GLY A 391 6.40 28.83 -17.10
N VAL A 392 7.22 27.90 -16.62
CA VAL A 392 8.66 28.12 -16.38
C VAL A 392 9.49 26.97 -16.93
N SER A 393 10.54 27.27 -17.70
CA SER A 393 11.53 26.29 -18.20
C SER A 393 12.89 26.55 -17.56
N VAL A 394 13.52 25.52 -17.01
CA VAL A 394 14.82 25.60 -16.33
C VAL A 394 15.76 24.54 -16.89
N ALA A 395 16.71 24.96 -17.72
CA ALA A 395 17.74 24.08 -18.29
C ALA A 395 19.13 24.26 -17.64
N GLY A 396 19.27 25.25 -16.75
CA GLY A 396 20.46 25.57 -15.96
C GLY A 396 20.08 26.55 -14.83
N GLY A 397 21.05 26.93 -13.99
CA GLY A 397 20.85 27.93 -12.94
C GLY A 397 19.86 27.52 -11.83
N THR A 398 19.31 28.52 -11.15
CA THR A 398 18.38 28.34 -10.02
C THR A 398 17.10 29.15 -10.20
N LEU A 399 15.94 28.52 -10.01
CA LEU A 399 14.64 29.17 -9.86
C LEU A 399 14.19 29.12 -8.40
N LYS A 400 13.87 30.28 -7.84
CA LYS A 400 13.27 30.42 -6.51
C LYS A 400 11.86 30.98 -6.63
N ILE A 401 10.88 30.35 -5.99
CA ILE A 401 9.49 30.80 -5.97
C ILE A 401 9.04 30.85 -4.52
N GLU A 402 8.60 32.02 -4.07
CA GLU A 402 8.24 32.25 -2.67
C GLU A 402 6.84 32.86 -2.54
N GLY A 403 6.21 32.60 -1.39
CA GLY A 403 4.96 33.22 -0.99
C GLY A 403 3.76 32.68 -1.75
N SER A 404 2.87 33.57 -2.21
CA SER A 404 1.62 33.22 -2.89
C SER A 404 1.73 33.28 -4.43
N SER A 405 2.94 33.17 -4.98
CA SER A 405 3.18 33.25 -6.42
C SER A 405 2.50 32.11 -7.17
N THR A 406 2.01 32.37 -8.38
CA THR A 406 1.20 31.41 -9.15
C THR A 406 1.72 31.21 -10.57
N ILE A 407 1.77 29.94 -11.00
CA ILE A 407 2.06 29.55 -12.38
C ILE A 407 0.80 28.93 -12.98
N GLU A 408 0.30 29.48 -14.07
CA GLU A 408 -0.88 29.01 -14.79
C GLU A 408 -0.50 28.57 -16.20
N ALA A 409 -0.47 27.27 -16.45
CA ALA A 409 -0.21 26.67 -17.76
C ALA A 409 -1.51 26.10 -18.35
N LYS A 410 -2.31 26.98 -18.95
CA LYS A 410 -3.70 26.72 -19.37
C LYS A 410 -3.83 26.05 -20.74
N GLY A 411 -2.74 25.85 -21.49
CA GLY A 411 -2.76 25.08 -22.73
C GLY A 411 -3.16 23.61 -22.49
N THR A 412 -3.74 22.96 -23.51
CA THR A 412 -4.17 21.55 -23.44
C THR A 412 -3.06 20.59 -23.01
N HIS A 413 -1.85 20.79 -23.53
CA HIS A 413 -0.62 20.07 -23.17
C HIS A 413 0.36 20.97 -22.38
N GLY A 414 -0.17 21.94 -21.64
CA GLY A 414 0.65 22.90 -20.92
C GLY A 414 1.54 22.25 -19.85
N VAL A 415 2.73 22.80 -19.66
CA VAL A 415 3.63 22.39 -18.58
C VAL A 415 3.78 23.54 -17.57
N GLY A 416 3.51 23.29 -16.30
CA GLY A 416 3.68 24.33 -15.26
C GLY A 416 5.16 24.70 -15.10
N ILE A 417 5.97 23.76 -14.62
CA ILE A 417 7.42 23.87 -14.51
C ILE A 417 8.07 22.73 -15.28
N LYS A 418 8.98 23.06 -16.21
CA LYS A 418 9.78 22.11 -16.96
C LYS A 418 11.25 22.24 -16.56
N VAL A 419 11.90 21.14 -16.20
CA VAL A 419 13.32 21.09 -15.87
C VAL A 419 14.02 20.09 -16.78
N GLU A 420 15.04 20.52 -17.51
CA GLU A 420 15.70 19.71 -18.53
C GLU A 420 17.21 19.97 -18.62
N GLY A 421 17.91 19.23 -19.48
CA GLY A 421 19.35 19.40 -19.72
C GLY A 421 20.25 18.61 -18.77
N THR A 422 21.56 18.70 -19.03
CA THR A 422 22.62 17.96 -18.31
C THR A 422 23.24 18.78 -17.17
N GLY A 423 22.99 20.09 -17.14
CA GLY A 423 23.49 21.01 -16.12
C GLY A 423 22.78 20.90 -14.77
N LYS A 424 23.31 21.59 -13.75
CA LYS A 424 22.66 21.72 -12.43
C LYS A 424 21.51 22.72 -12.51
N ALA A 425 20.33 22.25 -12.89
CA ALA A 425 19.09 23.01 -12.87
C ALA A 425 18.37 22.79 -11.52
N ASN A 426 18.23 23.85 -10.72
CA ASN A 426 17.61 23.75 -9.39
C ASN A 426 16.33 24.58 -9.32
N VAL A 427 15.25 24.00 -8.81
CA VAL A 427 13.98 24.70 -8.55
C VAL A 427 13.61 24.55 -7.08
N ASN A 428 13.38 25.66 -6.39
CA ASN A 428 12.84 25.66 -5.04
C ASN A 428 11.56 26.52 -5.00
N MET A 429 10.43 25.89 -4.71
CA MET A 429 9.14 26.56 -4.57
C MET A 429 8.58 26.35 -3.16
N MET A 430 8.42 27.46 -2.42
CA MET A 430 7.86 27.50 -1.08
C MET A 430 6.53 28.28 -1.09
N GLY A 431 5.42 27.54 -0.97
CA GLY A 431 4.06 28.09 -1.10
C GLY A 431 3.61 28.24 -2.55
N GLY A 432 2.46 28.90 -2.74
CA GLY A 432 1.95 29.22 -4.07
C GLY A 432 1.21 28.07 -4.76
N LYS A 433 0.93 28.26 -6.05
CA LYS A 433 0.10 27.34 -6.84
C LYS A 433 0.61 27.15 -8.27
N ILE A 434 0.58 25.92 -8.75
CA ILE A 434 0.76 25.55 -10.16
C ILE A 434 -0.59 25.02 -10.67
N GLN A 435 -1.14 25.65 -11.71
CA GLN A 435 -2.50 25.38 -12.17
C GLN A 435 -2.57 25.18 -13.68
N GLY A 436 -3.12 24.03 -14.10
CA GLY A 436 -3.39 23.72 -15.50
C GLY A 436 -4.79 24.16 -15.94
N HIS A 437 -5.37 23.46 -16.91
CA HIS A 437 -6.59 23.83 -17.63
C HIS A 437 -7.87 23.98 -16.77
N GLY A 438 -7.84 23.59 -15.50
CA GLY A 438 -8.94 23.81 -14.55
C GLY A 438 -9.65 22.50 -14.23
N ASN A 439 -10.99 22.49 -14.34
CA ASN A 439 -11.84 21.33 -14.05
C ASN A 439 -11.99 20.36 -15.24
N GLU A 440 -11.35 20.68 -16.37
CA GLU A 440 -11.34 19.86 -17.59
C GLU A 440 -9.98 19.17 -17.74
N SER A 441 -9.96 17.96 -18.29
CA SER A 441 -8.76 17.14 -18.42
C SER A 441 -7.82 17.70 -19.50
N GLY A 442 -6.96 18.65 -19.14
CA GLY A 442 -5.78 18.97 -19.93
C GLY A 442 -4.77 17.82 -19.84
N GLN A 443 -4.23 17.37 -20.97
CA GLN A 443 -3.17 16.34 -21.09
C GLN A 443 -1.78 16.85 -20.65
N GLY A 444 -1.73 18.01 -19.99
CA GLY A 444 -0.51 18.66 -19.53
C GLY A 444 0.11 18.04 -18.28
N VAL A 445 1.26 18.60 -17.90
CA VAL A 445 2.05 18.18 -16.73
C VAL A 445 2.25 19.37 -15.78
N GLY A 446 1.98 19.18 -14.48
CA GLY A 446 2.21 20.25 -13.50
C GLY A 446 3.70 20.57 -13.36
N VAL A 447 4.51 19.56 -13.05
CA VAL A 447 5.97 19.64 -12.98
C VAL A 447 6.59 18.48 -13.77
N ASP A 448 7.39 18.79 -14.79
CA ASP A 448 8.14 17.80 -15.58
C ASP A 448 9.64 17.92 -15.28
N MET A 449 10.16 16.99 -14.48
CA MET A 449 11.55 16.92 -14.05
C MET A 449 12.32 15.87 -14.88
N ALA A 450 13.10 16.33 -15.85
CA ALA A 450 13.86 15.50 -16.78
C ALA A 450 15.37 15.79 -16.82
N GLY A 451 15.86 16.75 -16.02
CA GLY A 451 17.28 17.10 -15.95
C GLY A 451 18.13 16.04 -15.22
N GLU A 452 19.26 15.64 -15.80
CA GLU A 452 20.08 14.53 -15.26
C GLU A 452 20.65 14.84 -13.87
N ASN A 453 21.08 16.08 -13.65
CA ASN A 453 21.69 16.55 -12.40
C ASN A 453 20.83 17.62 -11.70
N GLY A 454 19.56 17.73 -12.08
CA GLY A 454 18.67 18.75 -11.54
C GLY A 454 17.97 18.32 -10.26
N THR A 455 17.51 19.31 -9.50
CA THR A 455 16.70 19.11 -8.29
C THR A 455 15.48 20.01 -8.31
N VAL A 456 14.33 19.47 -7.90
CA VAL A 456 13.10 20.25 -7.71
C VAL A 456 12.60 20.00 -6.29
N GLU A 457 12.33 21.07 -5.55
CA GLU A 457 11.78 21.02 -4.20
C GLU A 457 10.47 21.83 -4.14
N LEU A 458 9.38 21.16 -3.76
CA LEU A 458 8.07 21.77 -3.54
C LEU A 458 7.70 21.68 -2.05
N THR A 459 7.61 22.82 -1.38
CA THR A 459 7.20 22.90 0.04
C THR A 459 5.89 23.68 0.17
N LYS A 460 4.83 23.03 0.69
CA LYS A 460 3.48 23.60 0.84
C LYS A 460 2.89 24.16 -0.47
N VAL A 461 3.13 23.45 -1.58
CA VAL A 461 2.69 23.87 -2.93
C VAL A 461 1.40 23.16 -3.31
N THR A 462 0.49 23.86 -4.00
CA THR A 462 -0.67 23.23 -4.64
C THR A 462 -0.43 23.05 -6.14
N VAL A 463 -0.57 21.84 -6.66
CA VAL A 463 -0.52 21.51 -8.10
C VAL A 463 -1.86 20.91 -8.51
N SER A 464 -2.54 21.50 -9.50
CA SER A 464 -3.88 21.03 -9.91
C SER A 464 -4.24 21.33 -11.36
N GLY A 465 -5.18 20.56 -11.93
CA GLY A 465 -5.73 20.78 -13.27
C GLY A 465 -4.84 20.25 -14.41
N PHE A 466 -4.08 19.19 -14.15
CA PHE A 466 -3.22 18.49 -15.10
C PHE A 466 -3.58 17.00 -15.11
N GLU A 467 -3.43 16.31 -16.24
CA GLU A 467 -3.56 14.85 -16.28
C GLU A 467 -2.40 14.18 -15.54
N THR A 468 -1.19 14.74 -15.60
CA THR A 468 -0.07 14.34 -14.73
C THR A 468 0.31 15.47 -13.78
N GLY A 469 0.22 15.25 -12.46
CA GLY A 469 0.59 16.25 -11.47
C GLY A 469 2.09 16.54 -11.49
N VAL A 470 2.89 15.51 -11.24
CA VAL A 470 4.35 15.56 -11.28
C VAL A 470 4.89 14.38 -12.09
N LYS A 471 5.91 14.63 -12.90
CA LYS A 471 6.61 13.62 -13.68
C LYS A 471 8.11 13.74 -13.45
N VAL A 472 8.76 12.64 -13.11
CA VAL A 472 10.18 12.57 -12.76
C VAL A 472 10.82 11.51 -13.64
N THR A 473 11.59 11.94 -14.64
CA THR A 473 12.29 11.05 -15.58
C THR A 473 13.77 10.91 -15.24
N ASN A 474 14.41 11.98 -14.76
CA ASN A 474 15.80 11.99 -14.29
C ASN A 474 15.92 12.97 -13.10
N GLY A 475 17.04 12.94 -12.40
CA GLY A 475 17.32 13.84 -11.29
C GLY A 475 16.45 13.55 -10.05
N THR A 476 16.35 14.52 -9.14
CA THR A 476 15.66 14.36 -7.85
C THR A 476 14.48 15.32 -7.69
N MET A 477 13.32 14.78 -7.35
CA MET A 477 12.12 15.52 -6.95
C MET A 477 11.87 15.35 -5.45
N LYS A 478 11.73 16.46 -4.73
CA LYS A 478 11.37 16.50 -3.31
C LYS A 478 10.02 17.20 -3.14
N ILE A 479 9.10 16.57 -2.43
CA ILE A 479 7.80 17.13 -2.06
C ILE A 479 7.70 17.10 -0.55
N GLU A 480 7.60 18.28 0.06
CA GLU A 480 7.76 18.50 1.49
C GLU A 480 6.56 19.27 2.06
N GLY A 481 6.36 19.11 3.37
CA GLY A 481 5.29 19.76 4.12
C GLY A 481 3.90 19.29 3.68
N SER A 482 2.91 20.18 3.78
CA SER A 482 1.51 19.90 3.42
C SER A 482 1.22 20.22 1.95
N SER A 483 2.07 19.76 1.03
CA SER A 483 1.87 19.98 -0.41
C SER A 483 0.68 19.16 -0.91
N LYS A 484 -0.07 19.69 -1.89
CA LYS A 484 -1.25 19.03 -2.45
C LYS A 484 -1.11 18.91 -3.96
N ILE A 485 -1.06 17.69 -4.46
CA ILE A 485 -0.96 17.39 -5.89
C ILE A 485 -2.24 16.67 -6.32
N THR A 486 -3.00 17.27 -7.22
CA THR A 486 -4.26 16.73 -7.71
C THR A 486 -4.22 16.62 -9.23
N ALA A 487 -4.16 15.39 -9.72
CA ALA A 487 -4.25 15.06 -11.14
C ALA A 487 -5.69 14.69 -11.52
N THR A 488 -6.15 15.18 -12.67
CA THR A 488 -7.54 15.02 -13.15
C THR A 488 -7.55 14.62 -14.61
N GLY A 489 -8.30 13.57 -14.96
CA GLY A 489 -8.38 13.06 -16.33
C GLY A 489 -8.65 11.56 -16.37
N GLN A 490 -8.92 11.00 -17.56
CA GLN A 490 -9.21 9.56 -17.65
C GLN A 490 -8.02 8.70 -17.17
N LYS A 491 -6.79 9.10 -17.50
CA LYS A 491 -5.54 8.44 -17.12
C LYS A 491 -4.72 9.27 -16.12
N ALA A 492 -5.41 9.94 -15.20
CA ALA A 492 -4.76 10.83 -14.24
C ALA A 492 -3.62 10.14 -13.49
N VAL A 493 -2.44 10.74 -13.44
CA VAL A 493 -1.32 10.28 -12.62
C VAL A 493 -0.92 11.38 -11.65
N GLY A 494 -1.02 11.12 -10.35
CA GLY A 494 -0.60 12.08 -9.32
C GLY A 494 0.91 12.37 -9.48
N VAL A 495 1.72 11.32 -9.37
CA VAL A 495 3.17 11.37 -9.59
C VAL A 495 3.65 10.20 -10.45
N GLU A 496 4.28 10.47 -11.59
CA GLU A 496 4.98 9.47 -12.42
C GLU A 496 6.49 9.54 -12.16
N VAL A 497 7.12 8.40 -11.89
CA VAL A 497 8.58 8.25 -11.70
C VAL A 497 9.08 7.19 -12.67
N LYS A 498 10.05 7.54 -13.50
CA LYS A 498 10.65 6.65 -14.50
C LYS A 498 12.10 7.00 -14.76
N GLY A 499 12.74 6.30 -15.69
CA GLY A 499 14.15 6.50 -16.01
C GLY A 499 15.00 6.32 -14.75
N THR A 500 15.96 7.22 -14.52
CA THR A 500 16.78 7.26 -13.30
C THR A 500 16.23 8.23 -12.25
N GLY A 501 14.98 8.69 -12.43
CA GLY A 501 14.33 9.65 -11.55
C GLY A 501 14.16 9.14 -10.12
N VAL A 502 14.42 10.02 -9.15
CA VAL A 502 14.23 9.77 -7.73
C VAL A 502 13.17 10.72 -7.16
N LEU A 503 12.12 10.15 -6.57
CA LEU A 503 11.08 10.86 -5.87
C LEU A 503 11.26 10.70 -4.36
N LYS A 504 11.22 11.80 -3.62
CA LYS A 504 11.17 11.83 -2.15
C LYS A 504 9.97 12.66 -1.73
N ILE A 505 9.06 12.06 -0.96
CA ILE A 505 7.91 12.75 -0.36
C ILE A 505 8.03 12.63 1.15
N ASN A 506 7.98 13.75 1.87
CA ASN A 506 8.00 13.77 3.33
C ASN A 506 6.92 14.71 3.89
N GLY A 507 6.34 14.31 5.02
CA GLY A 507 5.34 15.08 5.76
C GLY A 507 3.91 14.79 5.31
N GLU A 508 2.96 15.67 5.68
CA GLU A 508 1.52 15.48 5.46
C GLU A 508 1.07 15.86 4.04
N SER A 509 1.85 15.49 3.03
CA SER A 509 1.52 15.77 1.63
C SER A 509 0.38 14.87 1.14
N THR A 510 -0.46 15.41 0.25
CA THR A 510 -1.60 14.71 -0.32
C THR A 510 -1.45 14.56 -1.83
N ILE A 511 -1.52 13.32 -2.31
CA ILE A 511 -1.50 12.98 -3.74
C ILE A 511 -2.87 12.46 -4.11
N THR A 512 -3.53 13.08 -5.09
CA THR A 512 -4.87 12.69 -5.54
C THR A 512 -4.87 12.44 -7.04
N ALA A 513 -5.38 11.28 -7.46
CA ALA A 513 -5.59 10.94 -8.87
C ALA A 513 -7.07 10.68 -9.15
N GLU A 514 -7.71 11.67 -9.78
CA GLU A 514 -9.14 11.66 -10.11
C GLU A 514 -9.33 11.23 -11.57
N GLY A 515 -9.53 9.92 -11.76
CA GLY A 515 -9.69 9.32 -13.08
C GLY A 515 -10.31 7.93 -13.03
N THR A 516 -10.77 7.43 -14.18
CA THR A 516 -11.23 6.04 -14.29
C THR A 516 -10.07 5.03 -14.34
N HIS A 517 -8.87 5.46 -14.71
CA HIS A 517 -7.64 4.67 -14.64
C HIS A 517 -6.56 5.43 -13.86
N GLY A 518 -6.99 6.18 -12.86
CA GLY A 518 -6.13 7.05 -12.07
C GLY A 518 -5.08 6.26 -11.28
N VAL A 519 -3.84 6.74 -11.28
CA VAL A 519 -2.74 6.20 -10.47
C VAL A 519 -2.22 7.28 -9.54
N GLY A 520 -2.19 7.04 -8.22
CA GLY A 520 -1.64 7.99 -7.26
C GLY A 520 -0.15 8.21 -7.49
N ILE A 521 0.66 7.16 -7.29
CA ILE A 521 2.09 7.14 -7.60
C ILE A 521 2.40 5.98 -8.55
N LYS A 522 3.01 6.29 -9.69
CA LYS A 522 3.38 5.33 -10.73
C LYS A 522 4.89 5.27 -10.87
N VAL A 523 5.50 4.13 -10.58
CA VAL A 523 6.94 3.88 -10.69
C VAL A 523 7.20 2.86 -11.81
N GLU A 524 8.00 3.26 -12.80
CA GLU A 524 8.33 2.45 -13.98
C GLU A 524 9.84 2.44 -14.25
N GLY A 525 10.32 1.45 -15.00
CA GLY A 525 11.73 1.40 -15.40
C GLY A 525 12.67 1.31 -14.20
N GLN A 526 13.66 2.19 -14.08
CA GLN A 526 14.62 2.23 -12.95
C GLN A 526 14.24 3.30 -11.90
N GLY A 527 13.02 3.83 -11.95
CA GLY A 527 12.57 4.88 -11.05
C GLY A 527 12.54 4.43 -9.59
N LYS A 528 12.80 5.37 -8.68
CA LYS A 528 12.80 5.13 -7.23
C LYS A 528 11.88 6.11 -6.51
N ALA A 529 11.02 5.60 -5.64
CA ALA A 529 10.13 6.42 -4.81
C ALA A 529 10.33 6.13 -3.31
N GLU A 530 10.60 7.17 -2.54
CA GLU A 530 10.63 7.15 -1.08
C GLU A 530 9.52 8.06 -0.56
N VAL A 531 8.56 7.52 0.18
CA VAL A 531 7.38 8.26 0.67
C VAL A 531 7.25 8.04 2.17
N THR A 532 7.38 9.12 2.95
CA THR A 532 7.24 9.10 4.41
C THR A 532 6.13 10.06 4.85
N GLY A 533 5.04 9.52 5.39
CA GLY A 533 3.86 10.30 5.77
C GLY A 533 2.92 10.60 4.59
N GLY A 534 1.78 11.22 4.92
CA GLY A 534 0.84 11.73 3.94
C GLY A 534 -0.25 10.76 3.50
N GLU A 535 -1.06 11.21 2.55
CA GLU A 535 -2.21 10.47 2.03
C GLU A 535 -2.17 10.37 0.50
N ILE A 536 -2.37 9.17 -0.01
CA ILE A 536 -2.58 8.89 -1.43
C ILE A 536 -4.04 8.51 -1.63
N SER A 537 -4.78 9.40 -2.27
CA SER A 537 -6.22 9.25 -2.53
C SER A 537 -6.47 8.95 -4.01
N ILE A 538 -7.24 7.90 -4.30
CA ILE A 538 -7.57 7.48 -5.66
C ILE A 538 -9.08 7.33 -5.87
N GLY A 539 -9.54 7.68 -7.06
CA GLY A 539 -10.92 7.44 -7.48
C GLY A 539 -11.53 8.62 -8.21
N GLY A 540 -12.19 8.35 -9.34
CA GLY A 540 -12.97 9.34 -10.08
C GLY A 540 -14.44 9.39 -9.65
N VAL A 541 -15.11 10.48 -10.04
CA VAL A 541 -16.54 10.76 -9.83
C VAL A 541 -17.46 9.69 -10.46
N PHE A 542 -16.97 8.93 -11.43
CA PHE A 542 -17.70 7.88 -12.16
C PHE A 542 -17.23 6.47 -11.73
N GLY A 543 -17.77 5.98 -10.61
CA GLY A 543 -17.46 4.74 -9.86
C GLY A 543 -17.31 3.36 -10.56
N ARG A 544 -16.63 3.23 -11.71
CA ARG A 544 -16.38 1.93 -12.40
C ARG A 544 -14.95 1.72 -12.94
N GLY A 545 -14.00 2.56 -12.53
CA GLY A 545 -12.62 2.54 -13.03
C GLY A 545 -11.66 1.55 -12.35
N ALA A 546 -10.56 1.21 -13.03
CA ALA A 546 -9.43 0.43 -12.50
C ALA A 546 -8.32 1.39 -12.01
N THR A 547 -8.47 1.92 -10.80
CA THR A 547 -7.51 2.86 -10.20
C THR A 547 -6.48 2.15 -9.34
N MET A 548 -5.29 2.76 -9.18
CA MET A 548 -4.19 2.20 -8.39
C MET A 548 -3.61 3.26 -7.45
N GLY A 549 -3.45 2.96 -6.16
CA GLY A 549 -2.83 3.89 -5.21
C GLY A 549 -1.35 4.07 -5.55
N VAL A 550 -0.61 2.97 -5.49
CA VAL A 550 0.78 2.88 -5.93
C VAL A 550 0.92 1.74 -6.92
N SER A 551 1.60 1.99 -8.04
CA SER A 551 1.94 0.97 -9.03
C SER A 551 3.44 0.96 -9.27
N VAL A 552 4.08 -0.20 -9.11
CA VAL A 552 5.53 -0.38 -9.30
C VAL A 552 5.77 -1.47 -10.33
N THR A 553 6.42 -1.13 -11.44
CA THR A 553 6.64 -2.05 -12.57
C THR A 553 8.07 -1.99 -13.11
N GLY A 554 8.46 -2.99 -13.91
CA GLY A 554 9.77 -3.02 -14.58
C GLY A 554 10.88 -3.38 -13.59
N THR A 555 11.80 -2.45 -13.34
CA THR A 555 12.87 -2.58 -12.32
C THR A 555 12.72 -1.53 -11.21
N GLY A 556 11.53 -0.95 -11.07
CA GLY A 556 11.29 0.14 -10.15
C GLY A 556 11.30 -0.31 -8.68
N GLU A 557 11.59 0.64 -7.80
CA GLU A 557 11.66 0.47 -6.35
C GLU A 557 10.76 1.48 -5.65
N ALA A 558 10.09 1.04 -4.57
CA ALA A 558 9.28 1.94 -3.75
C ALA A 558 9.39 1.59 -2.27
N GLU A 559 9.59 2.61 -1.44
CA GLU A 559 9.55 2.53 0.02
C GLU A 559 8.49 3.49 0.53
N LEU A 560 7.46 2.94 1.19
CA LEU A 560 6.37 3.69 1.82
C LEU A 560 6.42 3.47 3.32
N LYS A 561 6.41 4.58 4.07
CA LYS A 561 6.41 4.59 5.52
C LYS A 561 5.35 5.56 6.07
N ASP A 562 4.54 5.13 7.03
CA ASP A 562 3.50 5.97 7.67
C ASP A 562 2.50 6.58 6.66
N VAL A 563 2.15 5.83 5.60
CA VAL A 563 1.31 6.32 4.48
C VAL A 563 -0.10 5.76 4.58
N THR A 564 -1.10 6.63 4.38
CA THR A 564 -2.49 6.20 4.14
C THR A 564 -2.79 6.14 2.65
N ILE A 565 -3.28 5.01 2.16
CA ILE A 565 -3.77 4.84 0.79
C ILE A 565 -5.28 4.61 0.83
N LYS A 566 -6.03 5.51 0.20
CA LYS A 566 -7.49 5.53 0.25
C LYS A 566 -8.10 5.46 -1.13
N GLY A 567 -8.96 4.47 -1.36
CA GLY A 567 -9.78 4.38 -2.56
C GLY A 567 -11.19 4.99 -2.38
N ASN A 568 -12.12 4.57 -3.23
CA ASN A 568 -13.54 4.99 -3.18
C ASN A 568 -14.53 3.83 -2.94
N GLY A 569 -14.01 2.63 -2.63
CA GLY A 569 -14.74 1.39 -2.37
C GLY A 569 -15.50 0.83 -3.58
N LYS A 570 -15.27 1.35 -4.79
CA LYS A 570 -16.01 1.01 -6.01
C LYS A 570 -15.04 0.58 -7.14
N GLY A 571 -15.59 -0.10 -8.14
CA GLY A 571 -14.83 -0.57 -9.30
C GLY A 571 -13.80 -1.65 -8.97
N THR A 572 -12.69 -1.69 -9.69
CA THR A 572 -11.58 -2.65 -9.50
C THR A 572 -10.34 -1.95 -8.92
N SER A 573 -10.56 -1.01 -8.01
CA SER A 573 -9.49 -0.21 -7.39
C SER A 573 -8.53 -1.08 -6.59
N THR A 574 -7.23 -0.80 -6.71
CA THR A 574 -6.17 -1.51 -5.97
C THR A 574 -5.33 -0.52 -5.16
N GLY A 575 -5.01 -0.83 -3.91
CA GLY A 575 -4.14 0.00 -3.08
C GLY A 575 -2.71 0.03 -3.63
N VAL A 576 -2.03 -1.12 -3.64
CA VAL A 576 -0.66 -1.26 -4.16
C VAL A 576 -0.58 -2.40 -5.18
N VAL A 577 0.01 -2.13 -6.35
CA VAL A 577 0.29 -3.11 -7.41
C VAL A 577 1.79 -3.23 -7.61
N VAL A 578 2.29 -4.47 -7.61
CA VAL A 578 3.71 -4.78 -7.77
C VAL A 578 3.95 -5.81 -8.88
N ASP A 579 4.63 -5.39 -9.95
CA ASP A 579 5.14 -6.22 -11.06
C ASP A 579 6.57 -5.78 -11.42
N THR A 580 7.48 -5.89 -10.44
CA THR A 580 8.88 -5.48 -10.58
C THR A 580 9.82 -6.68 -10.56
N LEU A 581 10.95 -6.53 -11.25
CA LEU A 581 12.09 -7.46 -11.25
C LEU A 581 13.24 -6.93 -10.38
N SER A 582 13.04 -5.82 -9.65
CA SER A 582 14.04 -5.31 -8.69
C SER A 582 14.31 -6.31 -7.56
N GLU A 583 15.58 -6.44 -7.19
CA GLU A 583 16.02 -7.25 -6.04
C GLU A 583 15.66 -6.60 -4.70
N GLU A 584 15.64 -5.27 -4.63
CA GLU A 584 15.21 -4.50 -3.44
C GLU A 584 13.68 -4.53 -3.28
N GLY A 585 12.96 -4.48 -4.40
CA GLY A 585 11.51 -4.64 -4.45
C GLY A 585 10.73 -3.46 -3.85
N VAL A 586 9.65 -3.77 -3.13
CA VAL A 586 8.75 -2.78 -2.50
C VAL A 586 8.69 -2.99 -0.99
N LYS A 587 8.85 -1.90 -0.22
CA LYS A 587 8.80 -1.89 1.25
C LYS A 587 7.61 -1.07 1.72
N LEU A 588 6.74 -1.65 2.53
CA LEU A 588 5.57 -1.01 3.14
C LEU A 588 5.71 -1.11 4.67
N THR A 589 5.84 0.03 5.35
CA THR A 589 5.97 0.09 6.82
C THR A 589 4.91 1.02 7.39
N ASP A 590 4.10 0.52 8.33
CA ASP A 590 2.99 1.30 8.91
C ASP A 590 2.06 1.92 7.85
N VAL A 591 1.71 1.15 6.82
CA VAL A 591 0.85 1.58 5.72
C VAL A 591 -0.60 1.16 5.96
N ASP A 592 -1.51 2.12 5.92
CA ASP A 592 -2.95 1.91 6.07
C ASP A 592 -3.64 1.99 4.70
N ILE A 593 -4.12 0.87 4.18
CA ILE A 593 -4.87 0.76 2.93
C ILE A 593 -6.35 0.51 3.24
N SER A 594 -7.24 1.34 2.71
CA SER A 594 -8.69 1.21 2.92
C SER A 594 -9.51 1.67 1.72
N GLU A 595 -10.79 1.28 1.70
CA GLU A 595 -11.75 1.66 0.64
C GLU A 595 -11.28 1.25 -0.77
N VAL A 596 -10.61 0.10 -0.92
CA VAL A 596 -10.19 -0.46 -2.22
C VAL A 596 -10.76 -1.85 -2.45
N MET A 597 -10.92 -2.27 -3.71
CA MET A 597 -11.36 -3.63 -4.03
C MET A 597 -10.28 -4.66 -3.68
N TYR A 598 -9.02 -4.32 -3.98
CA TYR A 598 -7.83 -5.11 -3.72
C TYR A 598 -6.83 -4.30 -2.89
N GLY A 599 -6.36 -4.82 -1.75
CA GLY A 599 -5.41 -4.10 -0.91
C GLY A 599 -4.02 -4.02 -1.55
N VAL A 600 -3.28 -5.13 -1.53
CA VAL A 600 -1.98 -5.29 -2.18
C VAL A 600 -2.04 -6.46 -3.17
N SER A 601 -1.57 -6.24 -4.40
CA SER A 601 -1.50 -7.25 -5.46
C SER A 601 -0.09 -7.39 -6.00
N VAL A 602 0.46 -8.61 -5.96
CA VAL A 602 1.84 -8.91 -6.36
C VAL A 602 1.84 -9.98 -7.44
N SER A 603 2.34 -9.64 -8.63
CA SER A 603 2.53 -10.57 -9.75
C SER A 603 3.99 -11.03 -9.88
N LYS A 604 4.96 -10.13 -9.62
CA LYS A 604 6.40 -10.41 -9.62
C LYS A 604 7.13 -9.55 -8.57
N GLY A 605 8.35 -9.94 -8.23
CA GLY A 605 9.25 -9.16 -7.37
C GLY A 605 9.17 -9.52 -5.89
N LYS A 606 9.85 -8.72 -5.08
CA LYS A 606 9.92 -8.86 -3.62
C LYS A 606 9.07 -7.77 -2.95
N VAL A 607 8.24 -8.15 -1.98
CA VAL A 607 7.46 -7.19 -1.18
C VAL A 607 7.65 -7.50 0.30
N MET A 608 8.03 -6.47 1.07
CA MET A 608 8.19 -6.55 2.53
C MET A 608 7.19 -5.60 3.18
N ILE A 609 6.28 -6.15 3.98
CA ILE A 609 5.26 -5.41 4.72
C ILE A 609 5.57 -5.54 6.21
N SER A 610 5.66 -4.42 6.94
CA SER A 610 6.04 -4.42 8.34
C SER A 610 5.33 -3.33 9.16
N GLY A 611 5.59 -3.29 10.45
CA GLY A 611 4.90 -2.39 11.38
C GLY A 611 3.44 -2.79 11.62
N GLU A 612 2.62 -1.84 12.02
CA GLU A 612 1.17 -1.99 12.23
C GLU A 612 0.35 -1.76 10.96
N SER A 613 0.93 -2.09 9.80
CA SER A 613 0.27 -1.93 8.48
C SER A 613 -1.10 -2.62 8.46
N LYS A 614 -2.12 -1.91 7.95
CA LYS A 614 -3.48 -2.44 7.78
C LYS A 614 -3.82 -2.52 6.30
N ILE A 615 -4.03 -3.73 5.81
CA ILE A 615 -4.33 -4.00 4.41
C ILE A 615 -5.80 -4.42 4.30
N ALA A 616 -6.70 -3.45 4.08
CA ALA A 616 -8.12 -3.70 3.88
C ALA A 616 -8.48 -3.62 2.40
N GLY A 617 -8.92 -4.76 1.84
CA GLY A 617 -9.44 -4.84 0.48
C GLY A 617 -10.73 -5.65 0.44
N ILE A 618 -11.78 -5.07 -0.13
CA ILE A 618 -13.16 -5.59 -0.03
C ILE A 618 -13.26 -7.02 -0.60
N SER A 619 -12.59 -7.31 -1.72
CA SER A 619 -12.53 -8.65 -2.32
C SER A 619 -11.37 -9.43 -1.76
N THR A 620 -10.19 -8.81 -1.78
CA THR A 620 -8.94 -9.44 -1.38
C THR A 620 -8.07 -8.40 -0.71
N GLY A 621 -7.66 -8.64 0.54
CA GLY A 621 -6.68 -7.78 1.20
C GLY A 621 -5.31 -7.95 0.56
N LEU A 622 -4.81 -9.18 0.48
CA LEU A 622 -3.50 -9.49 -0.11
C LEU A 622 -3.61 -10.57 -1.20
N SER A 623 -3.21 -10.23 -2.43
CA SER A 623 -3.18 -11.12 -3.59
C SER A 623 -1.73 -11.41 -4.01
N VAL A 624 -1.32 -12.68 -4.01
CA VAL A 624 0.02 -13.11 -4.44
C VAL A 624 -0.09 -14.10 -5.60
N GLN A 625 0.21 -13.62 -6.81
CA GLN A 625 0.18 -14.42 -8.04
C GLN A 625 1.57 -14.94 -8.41
N GLY A 626 2.62 -14.26 -7.94
CA GLY A 626 4.02 -14.62 -8.12
C GLY A 626 4.92 -13.79 -7.20
N GLY A 627 6.24 -13.94 -7.34
CA GLY A 627 7.21 -13.23 -6.50
C GLY A 627 7.31 -13.77 -5.06
N THR A 628 7.89 -12.97 -4.17
CA THR A 628 8.07 -13.27 -2.73
C THR A 628 7.51 -12.15 -1.88
N VAL A 629 6.56 -12.46 -1.01
CA VAL A 629 5.95 -11.51 -0.08
C VAL A 629 6.22 -11.96 1.35
N THR A 630 6.69 -11.04 2.19
CA THR A 630 6.83 -11.25 3.64
C THR A 630 6.08 -10.14 4.36
N MET A 631 5.19 -10.51 5.27
CA MET A 631 4.52 -9.56 6.17
C MET A 631 4.79 -9.92 7.63
N THR A 632 5.30 -8.95 8.40
CA THR A 632 5.54 -9.09 9.84
C THR A 632 4.67 -8.10 10.61
N ARG A 633 3.81 -8.60 11.51
CA ARG A 633 2.80 -7.81 12.25
C ARG A 633 1.75 -7.16 11.33
N GLY A 634 0.78 -6.48 11.93
CA GLY A 634 -0.30 -5.79 11.23
C GLY A 634 -1.51 -6.68 10.92
N THR A 635 -2.38 -6.18 10.05
CA THR A 635 -3.68 -6.79 9.76
C THR A 635 -3.98 -6.86 8.27
N ILE A 636 -4.63 -7.95 7.85
CA ILE A 636 -5.23 -8.11 6.53
C ILE A 636 -6.73 -8.34 6.76
N SER A 637 -7.59 -7.49 6.19
CA SER A 637 -9.03 -7.51 6.50
C SER A 637 -9.93 -7.44 5.27
N GLU A 638 -11.22 -7.69 5.51
CA GLU A 638 -12.33 -7.73 4.54
C GLU A 638 -12.27 -8.95 3.61
N GLY A 639 -11.32 -8.98 2.68
CA GLY A 639 -11.16 -10.01 1.66
C GLY A 639 -10.16 -11.12 1.99
N GLY A 640 -9.40 -11.00 3.09
CA GLY A 640 -8.38 -11.97 3.46
C GLY A 640 -7.23 -12.08 2.46
N VAL A 641 -6.65 -13.27 2.33
CA VAL A 641 -5.47 -13.57 1.49
C VAL A 641 -5.86 -14.51 0.36
N TYR A 642 -5.41 -14.20 -0.86
CA TYR A 642 -5.51 -15.07 -2.03
C TYR A 642 -4.13 -15.30 -2.63
N MET A 643 -3.69 -16.55 -2.71
CA MET A 643 -2.42 -16.93 -3.33
C MET A 643 -2.65 -17.90 -4.48
N SER A 644 -2.13 -17.55 -5.67
CA SER A 644 -2.16 -18.38 -6.87
C SER A 644 -0.79 -18.69 -7.44
N GLY A 645 0.30 -18.28 -6.77
CA GLY A 645 1.68 -18.60 -7.10
C GLY A 645 2.66 -17.91 -6.13
N GLY A 646 3.96 -18.03 -6.38
CA GLY A 646 5.00 -17.36 -5.58
C GLY A 646 5.20 -17.95 -4.17
N THR A 647 5.81 -17.15 -3.30
CA THR A 647 6.03 -17.47 -1.87
C THR A 647 5.44 -16.37 -1.00
N LEU A 648 4.62 -16.73 -0.01
CA LEU A 648 4.07 -15.81 0.98
C LEU A 648 4.42 -16.28 2.40
N THR A 649 5.05 -15.42 3.18
CA THR A 649 5.33 -15.63 4.61
C THR A 649 4.62 -14.57 5.44
N LEU A 650 3.79 -14.99 6.39
CA LEU A 650 3.12 -14.11 7.37
C LEU A 650 3.63 -14.44 8.77
N GLU A 651 4.11 -13.44 9.52
CA GLU A 651 4.54 -13.61 10.91
C GLU A 651 3.83 -12.61 11.84
N ASP A 652 3.19 -13.08 12.90
CA ASP A 652 2.42 -12.24 13.85
C ASP A 652 1.29 -11.42 13.21
N VAL A 653 0.73 -11.90 12.09
CA VAL A 653 -0.32 -11.20 11.33
C VAL A 653 -1.72 -11.66 11.75
N THR A 654 -2.69 -10.74 11.79
CA THR A 654 -4.11 -11.10 11.88
C THR A 654 -4.77 -10.99 10.51
N VAL A 655 -5.31 -12.11 10.03
CA VAL A 655 -6.05 -12.20 8.76
C VAL A 655 -7.53 -12.39 9.05
N SER A 656 -8.37 -11.60 8.39
CA SER A 656 -9.83 -11.74 8.43
C SER A 656 -10.42 -11.63 7.04
N GLY A 657 -11.30 -12.59 6.70
CA GLY A 657 -12.07 -12.59 5.46
C GLY A 657 -13.55 -12.77 5.72
N SER A 658 -14.40 -12.13 4.92
CA SER A 658 -15.86 -12.23 5.01
C SER A 658 -16.38 -13.65 4.75
N SER A 659 -15.64 -14.46 3.97
CA SER A 659 -15.90 -15.88 3.74
C SER A 659 -14.67 -16.70 4.06
N THR A 660 -13.63 -16.63 3.23
CA THR A 660 -12.36 -17.34 3.40
C THR A 660 -11.32 -16.38 3.95
N GLY A 661 -10.58 -16.77 4.99
CA GLY A 661 -9.49 -15.97 5.52
C GLY A 661 -8.24 -16.08 4.64
N VAL A 662 -7.84 -17.30 4.29
CA VAL A 662 -6.70 -17.57 3.40
C VAL A 662 -7.10 -18.61 2.36
N SER A 663 -6.87 -18.31 1.08
CA SER A 663 -7.06 -19.23 -0.04
C SER A 663 -5.74 -19.44 -0.79
N VAL A 664 -5.31 -20.69 -0.95
CA VAL A 664 -4.08 -21.06 -1.65
C VAL A 664 -4.39 -22.03 -2.79
N THR A 665 -4.09 -21.64 -4.02
CA THR A 665 -4.30 -22.47 -5.22
C THR A 665 -3.01 -22.97 -5.84
N SER A 666 -1.88 -22.28 -5.62
CA SER A 666 -0.53 -22.74 -5.96
C SER A 666 0.52 -21.90 -5.21
N GLY A 667 1.79 -22.32 -5.20
CA GLY A 667 2.88 -21.60 -4.50
C GLY A 667 3.19 -22.16 -3.10
N LYS A 668 3.98 -21.42 -2.32
CA LYS A 668 4.37 -21.77 -0.94
C LYS A 668 3.84 -20.73 0.05
N PHE A 669 2.99 -21.17 0.99
CA PHE A 669 2.42 -20.32 2.04
C PHE A 669 2.94 -20.78 3.40
N VAL A 670 3.50 -19.85 4.16
CA VAL A 670 3.95 -20.07 5.54
C VAL A 670 3.31 -19.01 6.42
N MET A 671 2.67 -19.43 7.51
CA MET A 671 2.22 -18.51 8.56
C MET A 671 2.76 -18.96 9.92
N ARG A 672 3.42 -18.04 10.62
CA ARG A 672 3.94 -18.25 11.97
C ARG A 672 3.27 -17.28 12.93
N ARG A 673 2.70 -17.80 14.03
CA ARG A 673 1.96 -17.02 15.02
C ARG A 673 0.77 -16.27 14.36
N GLY A 674 0.05 -15.46 15.14
CA GLY A 674 -1.08 -14.69 14.65
C GLY A 674 -2.39 -15.49 14.51
N SER A 675 -3.34 -14.96 13.74
CA SER A 675 -4.68 -15.57 13.62
C SER A 675 -5.34 -15.41 12.25
N ILE A 676 -6.20 -16.36 11.90
CA ILE A 676 -7.02 -16.35 10.68
C ILE A 676 -8.49 -16.50 11.06
N LYS A 677 -9.35 -15.62 10.53
CA LYS A 677 -10.79 -15.61 10.77
C LYS A 677 -11.58 -15.65 9.47
N GLY A 678 -12.68 -16.42 9.44
CA GLY A 678 -13.58 -16.52 8.27
C GLY A 678 -14.93 -17.17 8.59
N ASN A 679 -15.86 -17.10 7.63
CA ASN A 679 -17.21 -17.68 7.74
C ASN A 679 -17.37 -18.99 6.96
N GLY A 680 -16.59 -19.19 5.90
CA GLY A 680 -16.61 -20.37 5.04
C GLY A 680 -15.48 -21.34 5.40
N ASN A 681 -14.70 -21.74 4.40
CA ASN A 681 -13.45 -22.45 4.61
C ASN A 681 -12.40 -21.43 5.06
N VAL A 682 -12.07 -21.38 6.35
CA VAL A 682 -11.23 -20.29 6.90
C VAL A 682 -9.84 -20.32 6.27
N VAL A 683 -9.24 -21.51 6.15
CA VAL A 683 -8.07 -21.78 5.31
C VAL A 683 -8.48 -22.76 4.22
N ASN A 684 -8.39 -22.35 2.96
CA ASN A 684 -8.81 -23.12 1.78
C ASN A 684 -7.60 -23.44 0.91
N VAL A 685 -7.18 -24.70 0.88
CA VAL A 685 -6.00 -25.17 0.14
C VAL A 685 -6.46 -26.02 -1.03
N THR A 686 -6.37 -25.50 -2.26
CA THR A 686 -6.68 -26.24 -3.48
C THR A 686 -5.42 -26.63 -4.26
N GLY A 687 -4.27 -26.07 -3.91
CA GLY A 687 -2.95 -26.46 -4.43
C GLY A 687 -1.79 -25.87 -3.61
N GLY A 688 -0.54 -26.15 -4.00
CA GLY A 688 0.66 -25.60 -3.34
C GLY A 688 1.13 -26.34 -2.07
N ASP A 689 2.06 -25.72 -1.37
CA ASP A 689 2.65 -26.15 -0.09
C ASP A 689 2.26 -25.17 1.02
N VAL A 690 1.58 -25.64 2.06
CA VAL A 690 1.04 -24.81 3.15
C VAL A 690 1.61 -25.25 4.50
N THR A 691 2.18 -24.30 5.25
CA THR A 691 2.71 -24.50 6.60
C THR A 691 2.10 -23.48 7.57
N LEU A 692 1.48 -23.96 8.64
CA LEU A 692 0.94 -23.14 9.73
C LEU A 692 1.64 -23.52 11.04
N GLU A 693 2.27 -22.57 11.72
CA GLU A 693 2.99 -22.77 12.99
C GLU A 693 2.47 -21.78 14.04
N ASP A 694 1.99 -22.26 15.19
CA ASP A 694 1.48 -21.43 16.30
C ASP A 694 0.29 -20.51 15.91
N VAL A 695 -0.52 -20.92 14.92
CA VAL A 695 -1.62 -20.10 14.38
C VAL A 695 -2.95 -20.42 15.07
N THR A 696 -3.79 -19.40 15.29
CA THR A 696 -5.20 -19.59 15.65
C THR A 696 -6.11 -19.44 14.43
N VAL A 697 -6.86 -20.48 14.09
CA VAL A 697 -7.86 -20.49 13.00
C VAL A 697 -9.26 -20.53 13.64
N SER A 698 -10.12 -19.57 13.31
CA SER A 698 -11.46 -19.50 13.92
C SER A 698 -12.57 -19.09 12.97
N GLY A 699 -13.74 -19.71 13.15
CA GLY A 699 -15.00 -19.31 12.48
C GLY A 699 -15.69 -18.12 13.15
N SER A 700 -16.76 -17.59 12.56
CA SER A 700 -17.51 -16.39 13.06
C SER A 700 -18.49 -16.60 14.22
N GLY A 701 -18.41 -17.71 14.94
CA GLY A 701 -19.28 -17.97 16.09
C GLY A 701 -20.62 -18.61 15.72
N ASN A 702 -21.27 -19.23 16.71
CA ASN A 702 -22.46 -20.10 16.62
C ASN A 702 -22.27 -21.45 15.88
N GLY A 703 -21.05 -21.75 15.42
CA GLY A 703 -20.73 -23.01 14.74
C GLY A 703 -21.44 -23.20 13.40
N ASN A 704 -21.95 -22.12 12.79
CA ASN A 704 -22.37 -22.12 11.38
C ASN A 704 -21.20 -21.76 10.44
N GLY A 705 -20.00 -21.49 10.99
CA GLY A 705 -18.80 -21.33 10.18
C GLY A 705 -18.51 -22.63 9.43
N GLY A 706 -17.99 -22.55 8.20
CA GLY A 706 -17.66 -23.70 7.37
C GLY A 706 -16.53 -24.56 7.96
N THR A 707 -15.60 -24.99 7.12
CA THR A 707 -14.45 -25.78 7.59
C THR A 707 -13.36 -24.85 8.14
N GLY A 708 -12.71 -25.21 9.26
CA GLY A 708 -11.54 -24.46 9.73
C GLY A 708 -10.41 -24.51 8.72
N VAL A 709 -9.86 -25.70 8.47
CA VAL A 709 -8.85 -25.92 7.44
C VAL A 709 -9.36 -26.95 6.43
N TYR A 710 -9.50 -26.54 5.18
CA TYR A 710 -10.02 -27.35 4.09
C TYR A 710 -8.94 -27.60 3.04
N MET A 711 -8.60 -28.87 2.81
CA MET A 711 -7.65 -29.31 1.80
C MET A 711 -8.41 -30.00 0.67
N ALA A 712 -8.47 -29.37 -0.50
CA ALA A 712 -9.05 -29.93 -1.72
C ALA A 712 -8.02 -30.35 -2.77
N GLY A 713 -6.75 -30.00 -2.56
CA GLY A 713 -5.61 -30.37 -3.38
C GLY A 713 -4.33 -29.87 -2.73
N GLY A 714 -3.19 -30.06 -3.39
CA GLY A 714 -1.88 -29.62 -2.89
C GLY A 714 -0.85 -30.73 -2.81
N LYS A 715 0.37 -30.33 -2.49
CA LYS A 715 1.50 -31.25 -2.26
C LYS A 715 1.60 -31.58 -0.77
N SER A 716 1.60 -30.56 0.08
CA SER A 716 1.71 -30.74 1.53
C SER A 716 0.93 -29.67 2.31
N LEU A 717 0.24 -30.10 3.37
CA LEU A 717 -0.36 -29.24 4.40
C LEU A 717 0.18 -29.65 5.76
N THR A 718 0.97 -28.77 6.37
CA THR A 718 1.57 -28.98 7.69
C THR A 718 1.00 -27.97 8.69
N MET A 719 0.52 -28.47 9.83
CA MET A 719 0.00 -27.68 10.93
C MET A 719 0.76 -28.06 12.21
N THR A 720 1.49 -27.13 12.81
CA THR A 720 2.23 -27.32 14.06
C THR A 720 1.70 -26.37 15.13
N ASN A 721 1.22 -26.91 16.26
CA ASN A 721 0.65 -26.17 17.37
C ASN A 721 -0.48 -25.19 16.96
N VAL A 722 -1.34 -25.63 16.04
CA VAL A 722 -2.46 -24.82 15.52
C VAL A 722 -3.70 -25.04 16.36
N THR A 723 -4.41 -23.95 16.70
CA THR A 723 -5.73 -24.01 17.35
C THR A 723 -6.83 -23.76 16.33
N VAL A 724 -7.74 -24.71 16.13
CA VAL A 724 -8.94 -24.56 15.28
C VAL A 724 -10.18 -24.51 16.17
N SER A 725 -11.03 -23.50 16.01
CA SER A 725 -12.24 -23.34 16.84
C SER A 725 -13.43 -22.68 16.13
N LYS A 726 -14.65 -22.85 16.69
CA LYS A 726 -15.89 -22.19 16.23
C LYS A 726 -16.31 -22.52 14.79
N VAL A 727 -16.08 -23.75 14.34
CA VAL A 727 -16.29 -24.22 12.95
C VAL A 727 -17.33 -25.34 12.88
N THR A 728 -17.79 -25.71 11.69
CA THR A 728 -18.63 -26.91 11.50
C THR A 728 -17.76 -28.15 11.52
N THR A 729 -16.69 -28.16 10.73
CA THR A 729 -15.66 -29.20 10.67
C THR A 729 -14.31 -28.57 11.00
N GLY A 730 -13.50 -29.22 11.83
CA GLY A 730 -12.17 -28.74 12.20
C GLY A 730 -11.22 -28.67 11.00
N VAL A 731 -10.72 -29.84 10.59
CA VAL A 731 -9.88 -30.04 9.41
C VAL A 731 -10.57 -31.02 8.47
N SER A 732 -10.63 -30.73 7.18
CA SER A 732 -11.26 -31.62 6.19
C SER A 732 -10.41 -31.77 4.95
N VAL A 733 -10.29 -33.01 4.46
CA VAL A 733 -9.61 -33.36 3.23
C VAL A 733 -10.65 -33.88 2.22
N SER A 734 -10.80 -33.17 1.10
CA SER A 734 -11.87 -33.39 0.12
C SER A 734 -11.62 -34.60 -0.77
N GLU A 735 -12.68 -35.11 -1.41
CA GLU A 735 -12.61 -36.31 -2.27
C GLU A 735 -11.55 -36.25 -3.38
N GLY A 736 -11.32 -35.06 -3.95
CA GLY A 736 -10.36 -34.83 -5.04
C GLY A 736 -8.95 -34.46 -4.58
N ALA A 737 -8.70 -34.42 -3.28
CA ALA A 737 -7.41 -34.01 -2.75
C ALA A 737 -6.31 -35.07 -2.97
N SER A 738 -5.08 -34.58 -3.09
CA SER A 738 -3.84 -35.35 -3.21
C SER A 738 -2.79 -34.83 -2.23
N GLY A 739 -1.68 -35.54 -2.05
CA GLY A 739 -0.55 -35.10 -1.22
C GLY A 739 -0.65 -35.57 0.24
N THR A 740 -0.05 -34.79 1.16
CA THR A 740 0.10 -35.16 2.58
C THR A 740 -0.55 -34.15 3.53
N LEU A 741 -1.19 -34.64 4.58
CA LEU A 741 -1.67 -33.85 5.72
C LEU A 741 -0.90 -34.25 6.99
N THR A 742 -0.22 -33.28 7.61
CA THR A 742 0.49 -33.47 8.88
C THR A 742 -0.03 -32.46 9.91
N VAL A 743 -0.55 -32.96 11.03
CA VAL A 743 -1.01 -32.14 12.17
C VAL A 743 -0.23 -32.55 13.41
N LYS A 744 0.57 -31.64 13.95
CA LYS A 744 1.40 -31.85 15.13
C LYS A 744 0.99 -30.90 16.24
N LYS A 745 0.65 -31.43 17.42
CA LYS A 745 0.23 -30.68 18.61
C LYS A 745 -1.01 -29.81 18.31
N GLY A 746 -1.32 -28.89 19.22
CA GLY A 746 -2.45 -27.98 19.06
C GLY A 746 -3.81 -28.59 19.41
N GLU A 747 -4.86 -27.82 19.14
CA GLU A 747 -6.23 -28.14 19.57
C GLU A 747 -7.22 -27.93 18.43
N ILE A 748 -8.07 -28.91 18.17
CA ILE A 748 -9.25 -28.78 17.30
C ILE A 748 -10.47 -28.86 18.22
N LYS A 749 -11.12 -27.73 18.46
CA LYS A 749 -12.22 -27.65 19.42
C LYS A 749 -13.46 -26.96 18.87
N GLU A 750 -14.57 -27.10 19.59
CA GLU A 750 -15.81 -26.37 19.29
C GLU A 750 -16.39 -26.63 17.87
N PHE A 751 -16.21 -27.83 17.32
CA PHE A 751 -16.78 -28.25 16.03
C PHE A 751 -18.14 -28.95 16.18
N LYS A 752 -18.90 -29.06 15.08
CA LYS A 752 -20.24 -29.71 15.05
C LYS A 752 -20.23 -31.12 14.48
N THR A 753 -19.57 -31.34 13.35
CA THR A 753 -19.63 -32.61 12.60
C THR A 753 -18.41 -33.48 12.89
N SER A 754 -17.22 -33.04 12.48
CA SER A 754 -15.98 -33.80 12.61
C SER A 754 -14.83 -32.90 13.05
N GLY A 755 -13.96 -33.42 13.91
CA GLY A 755 -12.69 -32.78 14.25
C GLY A 755 -11.74 -32.84 13.05
N VAL A 756 -11.45 -34.05 12.57
CA VAL A 756 -10.73 -34.30 11.32
C VAL A 756 -11.57 -35.19 10.41
N ASN A 757 -11.80 -34.78 9.17
CA ASN A 757 -12.55 -35.54 8.18
C ASN A 757 -11.69 -35.82 6.94
N VAL A 758 -11.62 -37.08 6.49
CA VAL A 758 -10.83 -37.49 5.32
C VAL A 758 -11.73 -38.21 4.33
N GLU A 759 -12.02 -37.60 3.18
CA GLU A 759 -12.86 -38.20 2.12
C GLU A 759 -12.05 -38.62 0.88
N ALA A 760 -10.79 -38.22 0.80
CA ALA A 760 -9.95 -38.33 -0.40
C ALA A 760 -9.49 -39.76 -0.72
N ALA A 761 -9.58 -40.15 -1.99
CA ALA A 761 -8.95 -41.37 -2.49
C ALA A 761 -7.45 -41.20 -2.79
N GLY A 762 -7.02 -39.97 -3.14
CA GLY A 762 -5.68 -39.67 -3.67
C GLY A 762 -4.67 -39.13 -2.65
N VAL A 763 -5.05 -39.02 -1.37
CA VAL A 763 -4.12 -38.60 -0.31
C VAL A 763 -3.15 -39.73 0.01
N GLU A 764 -1.87 -39.39 0.08
CA GLU A 764 -0.78 -40.34 0.32
C GLU A 764 -0.73 -40.75 1.79
N SER A 765 -0.79 -39.79 2.71
CA SER A 765 -0.79 -40.03 4.15
C SER A 765 -1.50 -38.91 4.93
N VAL A 766 -2.09 -39.30 6.05
CA VAL A 766 -2.64 -38.38 7.06
C VAL A 766 -2.04 -38.75 8.41
N SER A 767 -1.27 -37.82 8.99
CA SER A 767 -0.57 -38.01 10.26
C SER A 767 -1.02 -36.97 11.29
N LEU A 768 -1.48 -37.45 12.44
CA LEU A 768 -1.84 -36.64 13.61
C LEU A 768 -0.93 -37.04 14.78
N GLU A 769 -0.22 -36.10 15.39
CA GLU A 769 0.75 -36.34 16.46
C GLU A 769 0.52 -35.36 17.62
N GLY A 770 0.13 -35.85 18.81
CA GLY A 770 -0.03 -35.01 20.01
C GLY A 770 -1.19 -34.01 19.96
N THR A 771 -2.13 -34.14 19.03
CA THR A 771 -3.26 -33.22 18.83
C THR A 771 -4.40 -33.52 19.81
N LYS A 772 -5.04 -32.47 20.34
CA LYS A 772 -6.29 -32.60 21.13
C LYS A 772 -7.51 -32.28 20.25
N ILE A 773 -8.50 -33.17 20.22
CA ILE A 773 -9.73 -33.03 19.44
C ILE A 773 -10.92 -33.05 20.41
N ILE A 774 -11.61 -31.91 20.55
CA ILE A 774 -12.63 -31.70 21.58
C ILE A 774 -13.93 -31.22 20.93
N GLY A 775 -14.96 -32.06 20.89
CA GLY A 775 -16.27 -31.71 20.34
C GLY A 775 -17.06 -30.75 21.23
N LYS A 776 -18.30 -30.40 20.81
CA LYS A 776 -19.25 -29.63 21.63
C LYS A 776 -20.21 -30.50 22.48
N GLY A 777 -20.03 -31.82 22.46
CA GLY A 777 -21.02 -32.78 22.98
C GLY A 777 -22.19 -33.00 22.01
N GLY A 778 -22.52 -34.26 21.72
CA GLY A 778 -23.64 -34.65 20.82
C GLY A 778 -23.37 -35.95 20.05
N GLY A 779 -24.39 -36.82 19.94
CA GLY A 779 -24.25 -38.23 19.55
C GLY A 779 -23.80 -38.53 18.10
N THR A 780 -23.89 -37.57 17.17
CA THR A 780 -23.52 -37.81 15.76
C THR A 780 -22.12 -37.31 15.38
N SER A 781 -21.51 -36.45 16.21
CA SER A 781 -20.19 -35.87 15.94
C SER A 781 -19.06 -36.90 15.98
N LYS A 782 -18.00 -36.67 15.21
CA LYS A 782 -16.85 -37.57 15.06
C LYS A 782 -15.55 -36.86 15.48
N GLY A 783 -14.66 -37.53 16.21
CA GLY A 783 -13.32 -37.01 16.44
C GLY A 783 -12.52 -37.04 15.14
N VAL A 784 -12.23 -38.25 14.67
CA VAL A 784 -11.60 -38.50 13.36
C VAL A 784 -12.54 -39.37 12.50
N SER A 785 -12.80 -38.93 11.27
CA SER A 785 -13.73 -39.56 10.34
C SER A 785 -13.03 -39.89 9.01
N VAL A 786 -13.24 -41.12 8.54
CA VAL A 786 -12.69 -41.65 7.28
C VAL A 786 -13.84 -42.05 6.36
N GLY A 787 -13.87 -41.42 5.19
CA GLY A 787 -14.90 -41.57 4.17
C GLY A 787 -14.80 -42.89 3.40
N SER A 788 -15.88 -43.22 2.69
CA SER A 788 -15.99 -44.49 1.94
C SER A 788 -15.11 -44.56 0.69
N LYS A 789 -14.58 -43.42 0.22
CA LYS A 789 -13.72 -43.35 -0.98
C LYS A 789 -12.23 -43.50 -0.67
N VAL A 790 -11.84 -43.54 0.60
CA VAL A 790 -10.43 -43.63 1.01
C VAL A 790 -9.91 -45.04 0.74
N LYS A 791 -9.05 -45.18 -0.29
CA LYS A 791 -8.57 -46.50 -0.77
C LYS A 791 -7.17 -46.88 -0.32
N SER A 792 -6.22 -45.95 -0.40
CA SER A 792 -4.78 -46.21 -0.20
C SER A 792 -4.14 -45.40 0.93
N ALA A 793 -4.83 -44.43 1.52
CA ALA A 793 -4.24 -43.57 2.54
C ALA A 793 -3.90 -44.36 3.81
N GLU A 794 -2.68 -44.15 4.31
CA GLU A 794 -2.28 -44.57 5.65
C GLU A 794 -2.64 -43.46 6.64
N LEU A 795 -3.49 -43.80 7.62
CA LEU A 795 -3.89 -42.88 8.69
C LEU A 795 -3.18 -43.27 9.98
N THR A 796 -2.34 -42.37 10.48
CA THR A 796 -1.58 -42.57 11.72
C THR A 796 -1.98 -41.52 12.75
N LEU A 797 -2.40 -41.97 13.92
CA LEU A 797 -2.66 -41.12 15.09
C LEU A 797 -1.70 -41.56 16.20
N THR A 798 -0.86 -40.64 16.66
CA THR A 798 0.09 -40.85 17.75
C THR A 798 -0.17 -39.86 18.88
N ASP A 799 -0.37 -40.32 20.10
CA ASP A 799 -0.62 -39.50 21.30
C ASP A 799 -1.77 -38.48 21.14
N VAL A 800 -2.78 -38.83 20.33
CA VAL A 800 -3.96 -37.99 20.09
C VAL A 800 -4.97 -38.19 21.21
N THR A 801 -5.56 -37.09 21.70
CA THR A 801 -6.68 -37.13 22.66
C THR A 801 -7.98 -36.73 21.96
N VAL A 802 -9.03 -37.53 22.09
CA VAL A 802 -10.35 -37.26 21.53
C VAL A 802 -11.40 -37.26 22.64
N SER A 803 -12.15 -36.17 22.79
CA SER A 803 -13.21 -36.10 23.80
C SER A 803 -14.45 -35.32 23.37
N GLN A 804 -15.55 -35.54 24.09
CA GLN A 804 -16.83 -34.84 23.91
C GLN A 804 -17.43 -34.95 22.49
N VAL A 805 -17.28 -36.12 21.87
CA VAL A 805 -17.84 -36.45 20.54
C VAL A 805 -18.75 -37.68 20.60
N GLY A 806 -19.61 -37.86 19.60
CA GLY A 806 -20.43 -39.06 19.46
C GLY A 806 -19.60 -40.31 19.17
N THR A 807 -18.60 -40.21 18.30
CA THR A 807 -17.69 -41.32 18.01
C THR A 807 -16.26 -40.81 17.97
N GLY A 808 -15.35 -41.45 18.72
CA GLY A 808 -13.94 -41.07 18.75
C GLY A 808 -13.28 -41.17 17.38
N VAL A 809 -13.18 -42.38 16.85
CA VAL A 809 -12.69 -42.65 15.49
C VAL A 809 -13.73 -43.42 14.69
N TYR A 810 -14.05 -42.95 13.50
CA TYR A 810 -15.09 -43.52 12.64
C TYR A 810 -14.57 -43.80 11.23
N VAL A 811 -14.72 -45.04 10.77
CA VAL A 811 -14.40 -45.46 9.40
C VAL A 811 -15.69 -45.93 8.73
N LYS A 812 -16.10 -45.23 7.66
CA LYS A 812 -17.33 -45.52 6.93
C LYS A 812 -17.19 -46.79 6.09
N GLY A 813 -18.29 -47.53 5.92
CA GLY A 813 -18.34 -48.69 5.04
C GLY A 813 -17.94 -48.34 3.59
N GLY A 814 -17.16 -49.21 2.96
CA GLY A 814 -16.58 -49.02 1.62
C GLY A 814 -15.14 -48.49 1.60
N ALA A 815 -14.64 -47.94 2.71
CA ALA A 815 -13.23 -47.58 2.84
C ALA A 815 -12.33 -48.84 2.79
N THR A 816 -11.09 -48.72 2.30
CA THR A 816 -10.07 -49.79 2.35
C THR A 816 -8.75 -49.34 3.02
N ALA A 817 -8.77 -48.18 3.67
CA ALA A 817 -7.62 -47.61 4.38
C ALA A 817 -7.14 -48.50 5.55
N SER A 818 -5.86 -48.35 5.91
CA SER A 818 -5.30 -48.90 7.15
C SER A 818 -5.16 -47.80 8.20
N LEU A 819 -5.54 -48.11 9.43
CA LEU A 819 -5.56 -47.17 10.56
C LEU A 819 -4.60 -47.65 11.65
N THR A 820 -3.66 -46.80 12.02
CA THR A 820 -2.69 -47.04 13.10
C THR A 820 -2.91 -46.02 14.21
N LEU A 821 -3.21 -46.52 15.42
CA LEU A 821 -3.45 -45.72 16.63
C LEU A 821 -2.39 -46.09 17.68
N THR A 822 -1.54 -45.14 18.06
CA THR A 822 -0.48 -45.35 19.07
C THR A 822 -0.66 -44.36 20.21
N GLY A 823 -0.82 -44.85 21.45
CA GLY A 823 -0.97 -43.96 22.62
C GLY A 823 -2.24 -43.10 22.63
N VAL A 824 -3.23 -43.42 21.79
CA VAL A 824 -4.45 -42.61 21.62
C VAL A 824 -5.37 -42.73 22.84
N THR A 825 -5.88 -41.60 23.31
CA THR A 825 -6.86 -41.51 24.41
C THR A 825 -8.20 -41.02 23.89
N ILE A 826 -9.26 -41.79 24.12
CA ILE A 826 -10.64 -41.45 23.73
C ILE A 826 -11.50 -41.46 25.00
N GLU A 827 -12.19 -40.37 25.31
CA GLU A 827 -13.02 -40.28 26.53
C GLU A 827 -14.28 -39.43 26.35
N GLY A 828 -15.29 -39.67 27.17
CA GLY A 828 -16.56 -38.93 27.09
C GLY A 828 -17.26 -39.08 25.74
N VAL A 829 -17.19 -40.27 25.13
CA VAL A 829 -17.82 -40.60 23.84
C VAL A 829 -18.89 -41.67 23.96
N GLU A 830 -19.83 -41.71 23.01
CA GLU A 830 -20.79 -42.82 22.92
C GLU A 830 -20.11 -44.09 22.38
N LYS A 831 -19.31 -43.92 21.32
CA LYS A 831 -18.54 -44.98 20.67
C LYS A 831 -17.05 -44.62 20.62
N GLY A 832 -16.17 -45.52 21.04
CA GLY A 832 -14.72 -45.31 20.96
C GLY A 832 -14.21 -45.31 19.51
N VAL A 833 -14.00 -46.51 18.96
CA VAL A 833 -13.60 -46.75 17.57
C VAL A 833 -14.71 -47.52 16.87
N GLN A 834 -15.21 -47.00 15.75
CA GLN A 834 -16.22 -47.66 14.92
C GLN A 834 -15.69 -47.83 13.49
N MET A 835 -15.30 -49.05 13.15
CA MET A 835 -14.73 -49.43 11.86
C MET A 835 -15.74 -50.27 11.06
N LEU A 836 -16.55 -49.60 10.23
CA LEU A 836 -17.53 -50.25 9.34
C LEU A 836 -16.94 -50.65 7.98
N GLY A 837 -15.76 -50.12 7.66
CA GLY A 837 -14.93 -50.50 6.51
C GLY A 837 -13.46 -50.33 6.87
N GLY A 838 -12.56 -50.49 5.90
CA GLY A 838 -11.11 -50.43 6.09
C GLY A 838 -10.45 -51.81 6.06
N LYS A 839 -9.17 -51.85 5.74
CA LYS A 839 -8.41 -53.09 5.62
C LYS A 839 -7.94 -53.60 6.99
N LYS A 840 -7.39 -52.68 7.80
CA LYS A 840 -6.74 -53.00 9.06
C LYS A 840 -6.85 -51.87 10.07
N LEU A 841 -7.13 -52.22 11.32
CA LEU A 841 -6.97 -51.39 12.51
C LEU A 841 -5.84 -51.97 13.35
N THR A 842 -4.81 -51.18 13.64
CA THR A 842 -3.79 -51.49 14.63
C THR A 842 -3.84 -50.45 15.72
N MET A 843 -4.07 -50.87 16.97
CA MET A 843 -4.05 -49.99 18.13
C MET A 843 -3.04 -50.50 19.16
N THR A 844 -2.08 -49.66 19.54
CA THR A 844 -1.03 -49.99 20.50
C THR A 844 -1.01 -48.97 21.64
N GLY A 845 -1.18 -49.42 22.88
CA GLY A 845 -1.28 -48.53 24.03
C GLY A 845 -2.58 -47.71 24.05
N GLY A 846 -2.63 -46.71 24.94
CA GLY A 846 -3.74 -45.77 25.00
C GLY A 846 -4.97 -46.28 25.76
N SER A 847 -6.05 -45.50 25.72
CA SER A 847 -7.27 -45.81 26.46
C SER A 847 -8.55 -45.38 25.73
N ILE A 848 -9.63 -46.12 25.94
CA ILE A 848 -10.96 -45.86 25.38
C ILE A 848 -11.99 -45.91 26.51
N GLY A 849 -12.57 -44.75 26.82
CA GLY A 849 -13.72 -44.58 27.69
C GLY A 849 -14.99 -44.32 26.88
N PHE A 850 -16.04 -45.12 27.06
CA PHE A 850 -17.26 -45.04 26.26
C PHE A 850 -18.55 -45.30 27.05
N THR A 851 -19.71 -44.93 26.51
CA THR A 851 -21.03 -45.26 27.09
C THR A 851 -21.76 -46.40 26.38
N ARG A 852 -21.57 -46.59 25.07
CA ARG A 852 -22.26 -47.64 24.30
C ARG A 852 -21.33 -48.72 23.72
N MET A 853 -20.28 -48.36 22.99
CA MET A 853 -19.34 -49.36 22.45
C MET A 853 -17.90 -48.87 22.49
N GLY A 854 -16.96 -49.74 22.90
CA GLY A 854 -15.53 -49.43 22.91
C GLY A 854 -14.96 -49.48 21.50
N VAL A 855 -14.79 -50.68 20.96
CA VAL A 855 -14.27 -50.90 19.60
C VAL A 855 -15.25 -51.78 18.82
N MET A 856 -15.72 -51.30 17.67
CA MET A 856 -16.58 -52.02 16.74
C MET A 856 -15.86 -52.26 15.42
N VAL A 857 -15.88 -53.48 14.90
CA VAL A 857 -15.26 -53.86 13.62
C VAL A 857 -16.26 -54.70 12.82
N GLN A 858 -16.58 -54.28 11.59
CA GLN A 858 -17.58 -54.98 10.78
C GLN A 858 -16.98 -56.12 9.96
N ASP A 859 -16.00 -55.79 9.11
CA ASP A 859 -15.27 -56.69 8.22
C ASP A 859 -13.83 -56.13 8.08
N GLY A 860 -12.80 -56.89 8.48
CA GLY A 860 -11.39 -56.45 8.43
C GLY A 860 -10.50 -57.08 9.51
N GLU A 861 -9.22 -56.69 9.53
CA GLU A 861 -8.26 -57.09 10.58
C GLU A 861 -8.24 -56.04 11.70
N ALA A 862 -8.41 -56.44 12.95
CA ALA A 862 -8.27 -55.55 14.11
C ALA A 862 -7.29 -56.13 15.13
N LYS A 863 -6.19 -55.43 15.34
CA LYS A 863 -5.12 -55.79 16.29
C LYS A 863 -5.03 -54.74 17.38
N LEU A 864 -5.37 -55.11 18.61
CA LEU A 864 -5.27 -54.25 19.79
C LEU A 864 -4.21 -54.83 20.72
N MET A 865 -3.25 -54.00 21.15
CA MET A 865 -2.13 -54.40 22.00
C MET A 865 -1.97 -53.41 23.16
N ASN A 866 -1.98 -53.89 24.41
CA ASN A 866 -1.82 -53.06 25.61
C ASN A 866 -2.84 -51.89 25.69
N VAL A 867 -4.10 -52.15 25.33
CA VAL A 867 -5.15 -51.12 25.30
C VAL A 867 -6.06 -51.25 26.52
N LYS A 868 -6.38 -50.12 27.15
CA LYS A 868 -7.39 -50.06 28.23
C LYS A 868 -8.75 -49.60 27.69
N ILE A 869 -9.77 -50.45 27.80
CA ILE A 869 -11.14 -50.20 27.35
C ILE A 869 -12.06 -50.19 28.58
N THR A 870 -12.75 -49.07 28.83
CA THR A 870 -13.57 -48.88 30.04
C THR A 870 -14.95 -48.34 29.67
N GLY A 871 -16.01 -49.06 30.05
CA GLY A 871 -17.38 -48.57 29.95
C GLY A 871 -17.71 -47.60 31.10
N SER A 872 -18.70 -46.74 30.92
CA SER A 872 -19.15 -45.75 31.92
C SER A 872 -20.50 -46.09 32.57
N GLY A 873 -21.10 -47.24 32.24
CA GLY A 873 -22.45 -47.64 32.66
C GLY A 873 -22.54 -48.55 33.90
N ASN A 874 -21.55 -48.50 34.81
CA ASN A 874 -21.46 -49.40 35.97
C ASN A 874 -21.58 -50.90 35.60
N GLY A 875 -21.16 -51.28 34.39
CA GLY A 875 -21.29 -52.64 33.89
C GLY A 875 -22.62 -53.02 33.25
N THR A 876 -23.70 -52.22 33.37
CA THR A 876 -25.07 -52.67 32.96
C THR A 876 -25.40 -52.57 31.48
N SER A 877 -24.57 -51.90 30.68
CA SER A 877 -24.80 -51.73 29.24
C SER A 877 -23.50 -51.47 28.49
N GLY A 878 -23.52 -51.75 27.19
CA GLY A 878 -22.42 -51.49 26.26
C GLY A 878 -21.42 -52.63 26.11
N THR A 879 -20.72 -52.64 24.97
CA THR A 879 -19.79 -53.73 24.60
C THR A 879 -18.36 -53.20 24.51
N GLY A 880 -17.40 -53.87 25.14
CA GLY A 880 -15.99 -53.52 25.08
C GLY A 880 -15.45 -53.61 23.65
N VAL A 881 -15.40 -54.83 23.11
CA VAL A 881 -15.04 -55.10 21.71
C VAL A 881 -16.18 -55.85 21.03
N TYR A 882 -16.70 -55.32 19.91
CA TYR A 882 -17.77 -55.92 19.13
C TYR A 882 -17.33 -56.14 17.68
N ALA A 883 -17.32 -57.39 17.23
CA ALA A 883 -16.93 -57.76 15.87
C ALA A 883 -18.04 -58.52 15.15
N THR A 884 -18.39 -58.10 13.93
CA THR A 884 -19.35 -58.83 13.09
C THR A 884 -18.69 -59.64 11.97
N GLY A 885 -17.36 -59.70 11.94
CA GLY A 885 -16.59 -60.44 10.93
C GLY A 885 -15.10 -60.14 10.99
N GLY A 886 -14.29 -60.93 10.27
CA GLY A 886 -12.84 -60.70 10.09
C GLY A 886 -11.94 -61.33 11.16
N GLU A 887 -10.71 -60.82 11.29
CA GLU A 887 -9.71 -61.30 12.25
C GLU A 887 -9.54 -60.28 13.38
N VAL A 888 -9.83 -60.69 14.61
CA VAL A 888 -9.68 -59.85 15.80
C VAL A 888 -8.61 -60.45 16.70
N THR A 889 -7.53 -59.72 16.92
CA THR A 889 -6.46 -60.07 17.85
C THR A 889 -6.40 -59.06 18.98
N LEU A 890 -6.54 -59.53 20.22
CA LEU A 890 -6.44 -58.76 21.44
C LEU A 890 -5.26 -59.28 22.26
N THR A 891 -4.20 -58.50 22.40
CA THR A 891 -3.01 -58.87 23.18
C THR A 891 -2.86 -57.95 24.38
N ASP A 892 -2.89 -58.49 25.59
CA ASP A 892 -2.73 -57.73 26.84
C ASP A 892 -3.74 -56.56 26.95
N VAL A 893 -4.99 -56.80 26.55
CA VAL A 893 -6.07 -55.79 26.56
C VAL A 893 -6.83 -55.89 27.88
N THR A 894 -7.09 -54.75 28.52
CA THR A 894 -7.92 -54.67 29.73
C THR A 894 -9.29 -54.09 29.39
N ILE A 895 -10.37 -54.84 29.63
CA ILE A 895 -11.75 -54.40 29.44
C ILE A 895 -12.45 -54.35 30.81
N SER A 896 -13.12 -53.22 31.13
CA SER A 896 -13.83 -53.09 32.40
C SER A 896 -15.12 -52.29 32.35
N GLN A 897 -16.04 -52.56 33.28
CA GLN A 897 -17.30 -51.81 33.48
C GLN A 897 -18.24 -51.82 32.26
N VAL A 898 -18.41 -52.98 31.63
CA VAL A 898 -19.20 -53.16 30.39
C VAL A 898 -20.33 -54.18 30.56
N GLY A 899 -21.38 -54.13 29.75
CA GLY A 899 -22.38 -55.22 29.70
C GLY A 899 -21.74 -56.52 29.18
N THR A 900 -21.09 -56.43 28.02
CA THR A 900 -20.35 -57.53 27.40
C THR A 900 -18.89 -57.13 27.18
N GLY A 901 -17.95 -57.99 27.60
CA GLY A 901 -16.51 -57.76 27.39
C GLY A 901 -16.13 -57.76 25.92
N VAL A 902 -16.17 -58.94 25.31
CA VAL A 902 -15.91 -59.17 23.88
C VAL A 902 -17.09 -59.90 23.27
N MET A 903 -17.58 -59.46 22.12
CA MET A 903 -18.64 -60.13 21.36
C MET A 903 -18.24 -60.25 19.90
N MET A 904 -18.17 -61.48 19.38
CA MET A 904 -17.97 -61.74 17.96
C MET A 904 -19.17 -62.48 17.39
N SER A 905 -19.91 -61.88 16.46
CA SER A 905 -21.18 -62.44 15.97
C SER A 905 -21.12 -63.02 14.54
N GLY A 906 -20.20 -62.58 13.68
CA GLY A 906 -20.07 -63.09 12.31
C GLY A 906 -18.81 -63.92 12.04
N GLY A 907 -18.59 -64.24 10.76
CA GLY A 907 -17.54 -65.18 10.34
C GLY A 907 -16.12 -64.65 10.51
N GLY A 908 -15.19 -65.52 10.94
CA GLY A 908 -13.80 -65.14 11.15
C GLY A 908 -13.18 -65.73 12.42
N THR A 909 -12.09 -65.12 12.88
CA THR A 909 -11.32 -65.61 14.04
C THR A 909 -11.17 -64.56 15.13
N LEU A 910 -11.42 -64.96 16.38
CA LEU A 910 -11.10 -64.18 17.57
C LEU A 910 -9.88 -64.81 18.26
N MET A 911 -8.84 -64.03 18.49
CA MET A 911 -7.68 -64.41 19.30
C MET A 911 -7.54 -63.40 20.44
N MET A 912 -7.57 -63.88 21.67
CA MET A 912 -7.25 -63.07 22.84
C MET A 912 -6.12 -63.72 23.62
N THR A 913 -5.00 -63.03 23.73
CA THR A 913 -3.77 -63.53 24.37
C THR A 913 -3.38 -62.57 25.48
N LYS A 914 -3.37 -63.04 26.72
CA LYS A 914 -3.17 -62.21 27.92
C LYS A 914 -4.25 -61.13 28.06
N GLY A 915 -4.26 -60.44 29.19
CA GLY A 915 -5.22 -59.36 29.47
C GLY A 915 -6.35 -59.78 30.40
N GLU A 916 -7.24 -58.82 30.68
CA GLU A 916 -8.25 -58.90 31.74
C GLU A 916 -9.60 -58.38 31.27
N ILE A 917 -10.67 -59.13 31.49
CA ILE A 917 -12.06 -58.68 31.35
C ILE A 917 -12.69 -58.70 32.73
N LYS A 918 -13.06 -57.53 33.27
CA LYS A 918 -13.61 -57.44 34.64
C LYS A 918 -14.85 -56.57 34.76
N GLY A 919 -15.69 -56.89 35.74
CA GLY A 919 -16.83 -56.05 36.09
C GLY A 919 -17.89 -55.99 34.99
N PHE A 920 -18.14 -57.13 34.32
CA PHE A 920 -19.20 -57.25 33.31
C PHE A 920 -20.51 -57.79 33.89
N THR A 921 -21.67 -57.51 33.27
CA THR A 921 -22.99 -57.96 33.78
C THR A 921 -23.73 -58.95 32.90
N THR A 922 -23.32 -59.17 31.65
CA THR A 922 -23.97 -60.14 30.75
C THR A 922 -23.01 -61.27 30.41
N GLU A 923 -22.02 -60.98 29.55
CA GLU A 923 -21.07 -61.97 29.02
C GLU A 923 -19.65 -61.42 29.08
N GLY A 924 -18.68 -62.22 29.55
CA GLY A 924 -17.27 -61.86 29.47
C GLY A 924 -16.78 -61.90 28.02
N VAL A 925 -16.88 -63.07 27.40
CA VAL A 925 -16.62 -63.31 25.98
C VAL A 925 -17.81 -64.04 25.36
N SER A 926 -18.31 -63.53 24.24
CA SER A 926 -19.42 -64.08 23.48
C SER A 926 -19.00 -64.45 22.07
N VAL A 927 -19.13 -65.74 21.74
CA VAL A 927 -18.75 -66.30 20.44
C VAL A 927 -20.01 -66.75 19.72
N GLY A 928 -20.37 -66.04 18.65
CA GLY A 928 -21.56 -66.28 17.86
C GLY A 928 -21.46 -67.53 16.98
N ILE A 929 -22.61 -67.95 16.46
CA ILE A 929 -22.72 -69.20 15.69
C ILE A 929 -21.89 -69.24 14.41
N SER A 930 -21.70 -68.08 13.79
CA SER A 930 -20.99 -67.93 12.51
C SER A 930 -19.48 -67.85 12.66
N VAL A 931 -18.96 -67.64 13.88
CA VAL A 931 -17.51 -67.55 14.14
C VAL A 931 -16.84 -68.85 13.69
N THR A 932 -15.67 -68.77 13.07
CA THR A 932 -14.91 -69.94 12.62
C THR A 932 -14.16 -70.54 13.81
N ARG A 933 -13.39 -69.69 14.50
CA ARG A 933 -12.56 -70.09 15.63
C ARG A 933 -12.42 -68.96 16.64
N ALA A 934 -12.51 -69.26 17.93
CA ALA A 934 -12.14 -68.35 18.99
C ALA A 934 -11.09 -69.01 19.89
N GLU A 935 -9.98 -68.31 20.15
CA GLU A 935 -8.90 -68.78 21.01
C GLU A 935 -8.63 -67.76 22.12
N LEU A 936 -8.73 -68.21 23.38
CA LEU A 936 -8.46 -67.41 24.57
C LEU A 936 -7.26 -68.04 25.30
N THR A 937 -6.15 -67.33 25.41
CA THR A 937 -4.91 -67.84 26.01
C THR A 937 -4.40 -66.91 27.11
N GLY A 938 -4.31 -67.40 28.36
CA GLY A 938 -3.82 -66.61 29.49
C GLY A 938 -4.65 -65.38 29.86
N THR A 939 -5.95 -65.39 29.55
CA THR A 939 -6.89 -64.28 29.83
C THR A 939 -7.55 -64.45 31.21
N ARG A 940 -7.67 -63.37 31.99
CA ARG A 940 -8.47 -63.36 33.23
C ARG A 940 -9.85 -62.75 33.00
N ILE A 941 -10.91 -63.45 33.40
CA ILE A 941 -12.31 -63.07 33.23
C ILE A 941 -13.01 -63.06 34.60
N THR A 942 -13.39 -61.88 35.09
CA THR A 942 -14.00 -61.71 36.42
C THR A 942 -15.35 -60.99 36.32
N GLY A 943 -16.43 -61.70 36.63
CA GLY A 943 -17.79 -61.17 36.64
C GLY A 943 -18.11 -60.35 37.89
N THR A 944 -19.33 -59.80 37.93
CA THR A 944 -19.88 -59.05 39.08
C THR A 944 -20.74 -59.92 40.01
N GLY A 945 -20.86 -61.22 39.74
CA GLY A 945 -21.82 -62.13 40.38
C GLY A 945 -23.24 -62.06 39.81
N ALA A 946 -23.64 -60.95 39.17
CA ALA A 946 -24.88 -60.83 38.39
C ALA A 946 -24.75 -61.38 36.95
N SER A 947 -23.52 -61.56 36.48
CA SER A 947 -23.18 -61.96 35.12
C SER A 947 -23.72 -63.34 34.74
N GLU A 948 -24.24 -63.47 33.52
CA GLU A 948 -24.82 -64.71 33.03
C GLU A 948 -23.75 -65.72 32.63
N TYR A 949 -22.77 -65.31 31.80
CA TYR A 949 -21.70 -66.18 31.30
C TYR A 949 -20.31 -65.54 31.36
N GLY A 950 -19.28 -66.32 31.72
CA GLY A 950 -17.89 -65.92 31.53
C GLY A 950 -17.50 -66.01 30.07
N VAL A 951 -17.65 -67.20 29.51
CA VAL A 951 -17.48 -67.48 28.09
C VAL A 951 -18.76 -68.14 27.55
N TYR A 952 -19.46 -67.45 26.65
CA TYR A 952 -20.63 -67.98 25.94
C TYR A 952 -20.25 -68.38 24.51
N VAL A 953 -20.65 -69.59 24.11
CA VAL A 953 -20.34 -70.19 22.81
C VAL A 953 -21.64 -70.63 22.13
N GLY A 954 -22.13 -69.82 21.19
CA GLY A 954 -23.27 -70.14 20.32
C GLY A 954 -22.89 -70.93 19.05
N GLY A 955 -21.60 -71.01 18.72
CA GLY A 955 -20.96 -71.81 17.66
C GLY A 955 -19.47 -71.44 17.54
N GLY A 956 -18.78 -71.82 16.46
CA GLY A 956 -17.30 -71.76 16.44
C GLY A 956 -16.63 -73.00 17.01
N ASP A 957 -15.41 -73.29 16.57
CA ASP A 957 -14.48 -74.05 17.39
C ASP A 957 -13.88 -73.11 18.43
N VAL A 958 -14.06 -73.40 19.71
CA VAL A 958 -13.57 -72.55 20.79
C VAL A 958 -12.49 -73.29 21.56
N ALA A 959 -11.30 -72.69 21.61
CA ALA A 959 -10.20 -73.14 22.45
C ALA A 959 -9.97 -72.12 23.55
N VAL A 960 -10.07 -72.55 24.81
CA VAL A 960 -9.69 -71.76 25.97
C VAL A 960 -8.50 -72.48 26.60
N ARG A 961 -7.32 -71.87 26.50
CA ARG A 961 -6.05 -72.47 26.92
C ARG A 961 -5.41 -71.65 28.03
N GLY A 962 -5.38 -72.19 29.23
CA GLY A 962 -4.34 -71.93 30.20
C GLY A 962 -2.99 -72.46 29.69
N GLY A 963 -1.91 -71.88 30.16
CA GLY A 963 -0.54 -72.33 29.93
C GLY A 963 -0.27 -73.70 30.56
N SER A 964 0.83 -74.32 30.12
CA SER A 964 1.36 -75.57 30.69
C SER A 964 1.74 -75.42 32.15
N SER A 965 1.71 -76.54 32.90
CA SER A 965 1.94 -76.64 34.36
C SER A 965 3.16 -75.94 34.95
N ASP A 966 4.14 -75.57 34.12
CA ASP A 966 5.44 -75.08 34.59
C ASP A 966 5.71 -73.60 34.26
N GLN A 967 4.75 -72.88 33.64
CA GLN A 967 4.83 -71.42 33.44
C GLN A 967 3.46 -70.75 33.67
N GLU A 968 3.35 -69.91 34.70
CA GLU A 968 2.15 -69.19 35.12
C GLU A 968 1.54 -68.32 34.00
N MET A 969 0.60 -68.90 33.24
CA MET A 969 -0.41 -68.18 32.46
C MET A 969 -1.74 -68.94 32.54
N HIS A 970 -2.43 -68.94 33.69
CA HIS A 970 -3.75 -69.57 33.81
C HIS A 970 -4.85 -68.70 33.18
N VAL A 971 -5.83 -69.32 32.52
CA VAL A 971 -7.12 -68.66 32.25
C VAL A 971 -7.97 -68.81 33.49
N GLU A 972 -8.34 -67.69 34.11
CA GLU A 972 -9.17 -67.66 35.30
C GLU A 972 -10.55 -67.10 34.98
N ILE A 973 -11.61 -67.87 35.26
CA ILE A 973 -13.00 -67.46 35.12
C ILE A 973 -13.64 -67.42 36.51
N HIS A 974 -13.97 -66.22 37.00
CA HIS A 974 -14.38 -66.01 38.39
C HIS A 974 -15.68 -65.20 38.58
N ALA A 975 -16.47 -65.54 39.60
CA ALA A 975 -17.62 -64.76 40.12
C ALA A 975 -18.78 -64.47 39.13
N MET A 976 -19.50 -65.51 38.71
CA MET A 976 -20.62 -65.42 37.75
C MET A 976 -21.60 -66.60 37.87
N ARG A 977 -22.77 -66.55 37.19
CA ARG A 977 -23.74 -67.64 37.23
C ARG A 977 -23.25 -68.90 36.52
N GLU A 978 -22.83 -68.79 35.25
CA GLU A 978 -22.26 -69.89 34.48
C GLU A 978 -20.86 -69.51 33.98
N ALA A 979 -19.84 -70.32 34.25
CA ALA A 979 -18.47 -70.00 33.84
C ALA A 979 -18.31 -70.11 32.32
N LEU A 980 -18.78 -71.22 31.75
CA LEU A 980 -18.78 -71.47 30.32
C LEU A 980 -20.09 -72.11 29.87
N ARG A 981 -20.72 -71.59 28.82
CA ARG A 981 -21.90 -72.20 28.19
C ARG A 981 -21.68 -72.46 26.71
N GLY A 982 -21.95 -73.69 26.26
CA GLY A 982 -21.81 -74.12 24.86
C GLY A 982 -23.12 -74.66 24.25
N ALA A 983 -23.57 -74.07 23.15
CA ALA A 983 -24.67 -74.55 22.32
C ALA A 983 -24.14 -75.02 20.95
N LEU A 984 -23.54 -76.22 20.94
CA LEU A 984 -22.76 -76.72 19.81
C LEU A 984 -23.64 -77.18 18.63
N ARG A 985 -23.17 -76.97 17.40
CA ARG A 985 -23.69 -77.61 16.18
C ARG A 985 -22.55 -78.37 15.51
N GLU A 986 -22.18 -79.55 16.02
CA GLU A 986 -21.08 -80.38 15.50
C GLU A 986 -19.67 -79.75 15.62
N ARG A 987 -19.46 -78.89 16.61
CA ARG A 987 -18.17 -78.19 16.84
C ARG A 987 -17.51 -78.55 18.17
N THR A 988 -16.27 -78.12 18.36
CA THR A 988 -15.46 -78.47 19.54
C THR A 988 -15.35 -77.30 20.53
N VAL A 989 -15.54 -77.58 21.82
CA VAL A 989 -15.04 -76.74 22.91
C VAL A 989 -13.86 -77.46 23.56
N ARG A 990 -12.68 -76.84 23.48
CA ARG A 990 -11.44 -77.34 24.09
C ARG A 990 -11.04 -76.42 25.23
N LEU A 991 -10.93 -76.97 26.43
CA LEU A 991 -10.46 -76.30 27.63
C LEU A 991 -9.14 -76.95 28.05
N GLU A 992 -8.05 -76.21 28.11
CA GLU A 992 -6.75 -76.70 28.58
C GLU A 992 -6.32 -75.88 29.80
N GLY A 993 -6.01 -76.49 30.95
CA GLY A 993 -5.44 -75.78 32.10
C GLY A 993 -6.29 -74.60 32.63
N VAL A 994 -7.62 -74.65 32.48
CA VAL A 994 -8.54 -73.56 32.84
C VAL A 994 -8.92 -73.64 34.32
N GLN A 995 -8.89 -72.50 35.01
CA GLN A 995 -9.31 -72.35 36.40
C GLN A 995 -10.67 -71.62 36.45
N ILE A 996 -11.67 -72.27 37.04
CA ILE A 996 -13.01 -71.73 37.25
C ILE A 996 -13.25 -71.69 38.75
N SER A 997 -13.66 -70.54 39.29
CA SER A 997 -13.95 -70.42 40.73
C SER A 997 -15.06 -69.43 41.05
N GLY A 998 -15.72 -69.59 42.20
CA GLY A 998 -16.77 -68.67 42.64
C GLY A 998 -18.00 -68.62 41.72
N VAL A 999 -18.30 -69.69 40.98
CA VAL A 999 -19.44 -69.75 40.05
C VAL A 999 -20.60 -70.60 40.57
N GLN A 1000 -21.81 -70.47 40.02
CA GLN A 1000 -22.91 -71.39 40.35
C GLN A 1000 -22.85 -72.67 39.49
N LYS A 1001 -22.51 -72.53 38.20
CA LYS A 1001 -22.24 -73.66 37.30
C LYS A 1001 -20.90 -73.46 36.62
N GLY A 1002 -20.09 -74.52 36.55
CA GLY A 1002 -18.80 -74.50 35.87
C GLY A 1002 -18.97 -74.52 34.35
N VAL A 1003 -18.82 -75.70 33.75
CA VAL A 1003 -18.87 -75.91 32.30
C VAL A 1003 -20.24 -76.48 31.91
N HIS A 1004 -20.99 -75.81 31.04
CA HIS A 1004 -22.35 -76.18 30.66
C HIS A 1004 -22.50 -76.32 29.13
N VAL A 1005 -22.48 -77.55 28.61
CA VAL A 1005 -22.56 -77.81 27.15
C VAL A 1005 -23.85 -78.54 26.82
N THR A 1006 -24.60 -78.08 25.81
CA THR A 1006 -25.97 -78.57 25.51
C THR A 1006 -26.22 -79.08 24.08
N GLY A 1007 -25.37 -78.71 23.11
CA GLY A 1007 -25.59 -78.97 21.66
C GLY A 1007 -24.72 -80.07 21.02
N GLY A 1008 -24.94 -80.31 19.72
CA GLY A 1008 -24.45 -81.36 18.79
C GLY A 1008 -22.95 -81.66 18.63
N GLY A 1009 -22.06 -81.29 19.55
CA GLY A 1009 -20.60 -81.28 19.34
C GLY A 1009 -19.78 -82.00 20.40
N THR A 1010 -18.49 -81.66 20.52
CA THR A 1010 -17.54 -82.27 21.46
C THR A 1010 -17.07 -81.28 22.53
N LEU A 1011 -16.91 -81.78 23.75
CA LEU A 1011 -16.23 -81.11 24.85
C LEU A 1011 -14.94 -81.87 25.15
N THR A 1012 -13.81 -81.17 25.23
CA THR A 1012 -12.56 -81.72 25.74
C THR A 1012 -12.03 -80.78 26.80
N MET A 1013 -11.84 -81.27 28.03
CA MET A 1013 -11.22 -80.54 29.12
C MET A 1013 -10.00 -81.30 29.62
N ASN A 1014 -8.82 -80.71 29.45
CA ASN A 1014 -7.55 -81.31 29.84
C ASN A 1014 -6.84 -80.43 30.85
N GLN A 1015 -6.59 -80.91 32.07
CA GLN A 1015 -6.01 -80.16 33.18
C GLN A 1015 -6.88 -78.97 33.62
N GLY A 1016 -6.75 -78.55 34.89
CA GLY A 1016 -7.45 -77.40 35.44
C GLY A 1016 -8.42 -77.77 36.58
N SER A 1017 -9.13 -76.76 37.08
CA SER A 1017 -9.96 -76.86 38.27
C SER A 1017 -11.28 -76.11 38.13
N ILE A 1018 -12.36 -76.69 38.62
CA ILE A 1018 -13.69 -76.09 38.68
C ILE A 1018 -14.14 -76.07 40.14
N GLU A 1019 -14.36 -74.87 40.66
CA GLU A 1019 -14.99 -74.64 41.95
C GLU A 1019 -16.35 -73.95 41.75
N PHE A 1020 -17.43 -74.63 42.12
CA PHE A 1020 -18.79 -74.10 42.02
C PHE A 1020 -19.50 -74.10 43.37
N LYS A 1021 -20.58 -73.31 43.52
CA LYS A 1021 -21.32 -73.13 44.78
C LYS A 1021 -22.81 -73.44 44.62
N GLY A 1022 -23.46 -73.85 45.71
CA GLY A 1022 -24.91 -74.10 45.76
C GLY A 1022 -25.33 -75.35 44.97
N ASN A 1023 -26.59 -75.41 44.52
CA ASN A 1023 -27.19 -76.61 43.91
C ASN A 1023 -26.84 -76.79 42.40
N GLY A 1024 -25.76 -76.18 41.93
CA GLY A 1024 -25.38 -76.22 40.52
C GLY A 1024 -24.61 -77.47 40.11
N TYR A 1025 -23.83 -77.33 39.04
CA TYR A 1025 -23.05 -78.41 38.43
C TYR A 1025 -21.62 -77.95 38.16
N GLY A 1026 -20.63 -78.82 38.39
CA GLY A 1026 -19.26 -78.58 37.94
C GLY A 1026 -19.14 -78.68 36.43
N VAL A 1027 -19.56 -79.81 35.85
CA VAL A 1027 -19.66 -80.02 34.40
C VAL A 1027 -21.02 -80.59 34.04
N TYR A 1028 -21.74 -79.95 33.12
CA TYR A 1028 -23.00 -80.43 32.56
C TYR A 1028 -22.84 -80.74 31.07
N VAL A 1029 -23.29 -81.93 30.67
CA VAL A 1029 -23.26 -82.43 29.30
C VAL A 1029 -24.67 -82.78 28.85
N GLY A 1030 -25.23 -82.00 27.92
CA GLY A 1030 -26.60 -82.11 27.45
C GLY A 1030 -26.84 -83.16 26.38
N LYS A 1031 -28.11 -83.37 26.03
CA LYS A 1031 -28.58 -84.41 25.10
C LYS A 1031 -27.97 -84.36 23.69
N GLY A 1032 -27.52 -83.18 23.25
CA GLY A 1032 -26.94 -83.00 21.91
C GLY A 1032 -25.47 -83.37 21.81
N VAL A 1033 -24.73 -83.43 22.93
CA VAL A 1033 -23.28 -83.60 22.91
C VAL A 1033 -22.93 -85.03 22.47
N THR A 1034 -21.96 -85.16 21.55
CA THR A 1034 -21.50 -86.45 21.00
C THR A 1034 -20.27 -86.99 21.72
N LYS A 1035 -19.42 -86.10 22.27
CA LYS A 1035 -18.26 -86.51 23.06
C LYS A 1035 -17.99 -85.53 24.20
N ALA A 1036 -17.64 -86.03 25.37
CA ALA A 1036 -17.13 -85.22 26.47
C ALA A 1036 -15.97 -85.95 27.15
N ASP A 1037 -14.75 -85.48 26.92
CA ASP A 1037 -13.53 -86.02 27.52
C ASP A 1037 -13.00 -85.06 28.59
N LEU A 1038 -12.89 -85.53 29.83
CA LEU A 1038 -12.28 -84.79 30.93
C LEU A 1038 -11.04 -85.58 31.38
N THR A 1039 -9.86 -84.97 31.28
CA THR A 1039 -8.58 -85.58 31.66
C THR A 1039 -7.86 -84.70 32.68
N ASN A 1040 -7.41 -85.24 33.82
CA ASN A 1040 -6.70 -84.50 34.87
C ASN A 1040 -7.47 -83.26 35.41
N VAL A 1041 -8.79 -83.36 35.55
CA VAL A 1041 -9.65 -82.25 35.98
C VAL A 1041 -10.03 -82.39 37.45
N THR A 1042 -9.93 -81.29 38.21
CA THR A 1042 -10.46 -81.23 39.59
C THR A 1042 -11.78 -80.47 39.63
N VAL A 1043 -12.81 -81.02 40.27
CA VAL A 1043 -14.14 -80.43 40.43
C VAL A 1043 -14.51 -80.42 41.92
N THR A 1044 -14.81 -79.24 42.46
CA THR A 1044 -15.15 -79.06 43.88
C THR A 1044 -16.45 -78.29 44.03
N GLY A 1045 -17.42 -78.86 44.74
CA GLY A 1045 -18.67 -78.18 45.11
C GLY A 1045 -18.55 -77.53 46.49
N LYS A 1046 -18.48 -76.21 46.59
CA LYS A 1046 -18.53 -75.60 47.92
C LYS A 1046 -19.91 -75.80 48.55
N ASP A 1047 -19.92 -75.93 49.88
CA ASP A 1047 -21.10 -76.19 50.72
C ASP A 1047 -21.67 -77.61 50.66
N ASN A 1048 -20.90 -78.60 50.15
CA ASN A 1048 -21.33 -80.01 50.06
C ASN A 1048 -22.60 -80.22 49.21
N LYS A 1049 -22.82 -79.35 48.23
CA LYS A 1049 -24.05 -79.25 47.42
C LYS A 1049 -23.81 -79.36 45.92
N GLY A 1050 -24.85 -79.78 45.19
CA GLY A 1050 -24.85 -79.87 43.74
C GLY A 1050 -24.17 -81.14 43.21
N VAL A 1051 -23.86 -81.15 41.91
CA VAL A 1051 -23.36 -82.34 41.22
C VAL A 1051 -22.01 -82.05 40.54
N GLY A 1052 -21.01 -82.90 40.74
CA GLY A 1052 -19.69 -82.74 40.12
C GLY A 1052 -19.78 -82.76 38.60
N VAL A 1053 -20.23 -83.89 38.04
CA VAL A 1053 -20.43 -84.07 36.60
C VAL A 1053 -21.84 -84.61 36.33
N TYR A 1054 -22.62 -83.93 35.49
CA TYR A 1054 -23.98 -84.32 35.09
C TYR A 1054 -24.06 -84.55 33.58
N ALA A 1055 -24.34 -85.78 33.18
CA ALA A 1055 -24.40 -86.22 31.80
C ALA A 1055 -25.83 -86.64 31.41
N MET A 1056 -26.56 -85.76 30.71
CA MET A 1056 -27.88 -86.08 30.16
C MET A 1056 -27.80 -86.95 28.91
N GLY A 1057 -26.74 -86.83 28.09
CA GLY A 1057 -26.32 -87.74 27.00
C GLY A 1057 -27.34 -88.23 25.96
N GLY A 1058 -27.06 -88.01 24.67
CA GLY A 1058 -27.79 -88.64 23.56
C GLY A 1058 -27.41 -90.11 23.32
N ARG A 1059 -27.99 -90.76 22.30
CA ARG A 1059 -27.66 -92.15 21.91
C ARG A 1059 -26.21 -92.35 21.46
N THR A 1060 -25.60 -91.30 20.94
CA THR A 1060 -24.25 -91.30 20.35
C THR A 1060 -23.22 -90.60 21.22
N MET A 1061 -23.57 -90.28 22.47
CA MET A 1061 -22.69 -89.56 23.39
C MET A 1061 -21.67 -90.52 24.01
N VAL A 1062 -20.39 -90.16 23.97
CA VAL A 1062 -19.32 -90.85 24.70
C VAL A 1062 -18.75 -89.90 25.76
N MET A 1063 -18.78 -90.32 27.02
CA MET A 1063 -18.22 -89.60 28.16
C MET A 1063 -16.98 -90.33 28.65
N THR A 1064 -15.83 -89.66 28.68
CA THR A 1064 -14.58 -90.20 29.23
C THR A 1064 -14.13 -89.34 30.40
N LEU A 1065 -13.92 -89.95 31.57
CA LEU A 1065 -13.29 -89.33 32.74
C LEU A 1065 -11.96 -90.05 33.02
N THR A 1066 -10.83 -89.39 32.81
CA THR A 1066 -9.50 -89.95 33.08
C THR A 1066 -8.74 -89.09 34.10
N ASP A 1067 -8.33 -89.69 35.22
CA ASP A 1067 -7.65 -88.99 36.33
C ASP A 1067 -8.44 -87.76 36.85
N VAL A 1068 -9.76 -87.91 37.01
CA VAL A 1068 -10.67 -86.82 37.42
C VAL A 1068 -10.93 -86.85 38.93
N LYS A 1069 -10.79 -85.71 39.61
CA LYS A 1069 -11.01 -85.58 41.06
C LYS A 1069 -12.28 -84.78 41.33
N ILE A 1070 -13.27 -85.38 41.97
CA ILE A 1070 -14.53 -84.73 42.35
C ILE A 1070 -14.63 -84.74 43.88
N SER A 1071 -14.93 -83.58 44.50
CA SER A 1071 -15.04 -83.48 45.95
C SER A 1071 -16.07 -82.44 46.41
N GLU A 1072 -16.51 -82.58 47.67
CA GLU A 1072 -17.48 -81.68 48.32
C GLU A 1072 -18.82 -81.55 47.57
N VAL A 1073 -19.29 -82.58 46.88
CA VAL A 1073 -20.57 -82.54 46.15
C VAL A 1073 -21.64 -83.42 46.80
N THR A 1074 -22.92 -83.16 46.52
CA THR A 1074 -24.00 -84.09 46.86
C THR A 1074 -23.87 -85.35 46.00
N THR A 1075 -23.74 -85.18 44.69
CA THR A 1075 -23.55 -86.28 43.74
C THR A 1075 -22.26 -86.10 42.96
N GLY A 1076 -21.42 -87.13 42.91
CA GLY A 1076 -20.16 -87.09 42.17
C GLY A 1076 -20.35 -87.00 40.66
N LEU A 1077 -20.76 -88.12 40.06
CA LEU A 1077 -21.11 -88.27 38.65
C LEU A 1077 -22.55 -88.75 38.51
N TYR A 1078 -23.35 -88.09 37.68
CA TYR A 1078 -24.75 -88.44 37.43
C TYR A 1078 -25.03 -88.54 35.94
N MET A 1079 -25.27 -89.74 35.42
CA MET A 1079 -25.55 -89.99 34.01
C MET A 1079 -26.93 -90.63 33.80
N MET A 1080 -27.77 -90.03 32.96
CA MET A 1080 -29.12 -90.55 32.63
C MET A 1080 -29.36 -90.75 31.13
N GLY A 1081 -28.35 -90.45 30.31
CA GLY A 1081 -28.45 -90.48 28.85
C GLY A 1081 -28.40 -91.85 28.23
N LYS A 1082 -28.55 -91.91 26.90
CA LYS A 1082 -28.45 -93.16 26.11
C LYS A 1082 -27.02 -93.47 25.61
N GLY A 1083 -26.03 -92.78 26.16
CA GLY A 1083 -24.64 -92.82 25.72
C GLY A 1083 -23.79 -93.86 26.45
N GLU A 1084 -22.48 -93.80 26.22
CA GLU A 1084 -21.45 -94.62 26.86
C GLU A 1084 -20.64 -93.80 27.87
N LEU A 1085 -20.31 -94.40 29.00
CA LEU A 1085 -19.47 -93.82 30.05
C LEU A 1085 -18.21 -94.67 30.25
N THR A 1086 -17.05 -94.04 30.20
CA THR A 1086 -15.77 -94.62 30.63
C THR A 1086 -15.19 -93.78 31.75
N VAL A 1087 -14.88 -94.45 32.86
CA VAL A 1087 -14.11 -93.88 33.99
C VAL A 1087 -12.81 -94.67 34.10
N SER A 1088 -11.68 -93.96 34.09
CA SER A 1088 -10.33 -94.55 34.12
C SER A 1088 -9.30 -93.62 34.78
N GLY A 1089 -8.06 -94.09 34.93
CA GLY A 1089 -6.94 -93.40 35.56
C GLY A 1089 -6.86 -93.66 37.07
N ASN A 1090 -5.66 -94.09 37.52
CA ASN A 1090 -5.35 -94.40 38.92
C ASN A 1090 -5.52 -93.21 39.89
N SER A 1091 -5.64 -91.97 39.39
CA SER A 1091 -5.82 -90.77 40.21
C SER A 1091 -7.27 -90.28 40.29
N THR A 1092 -8.22 -91.00 39.69
CA THR A 1092 -9.64 -90.64 39.72
C THR A 1092 -10.20 -90.85 41.13
N THR A 1093 -10.80 -89.81 41.72
CA THR A 1093 -11.40 -89.86 43.06
C THR A 1093 -12.74 -89.14 43.06
N ILE A 1094 -13.77 -89.74 43.67
CA ILE A 1094 -15.12 -89.16 43.72
C ILE A 1094 -15.61 -89.17 45.17
N ASN A 1095 -15.46 -88.03 45.83
CA ASN A 1095 -15.88 -87.80 47.21
C ASN A 1095 -17.22 -87.05 47.24
N PHE A 1096 -18.20 -87.59 47.96
CA PHE A 1096 -19.57 -87.06 48.02
C PHE A 1096 -20.11 -87.03 49.46
N ALA A 1097 -20.93 -86.04 49.76
CA ALA A 1097 -21.44 -85.76 51.11
C ALA A 1097 -22.84 -86.33 51.39
N GLY A 1098 -23.54 -86.83 50.36
CA GLY A 1098 -24.82 -87.55 50.48
C GLY A 1098 -25.58 -87.65 49.15
N GLY A 1099 -26.11 -88.82 48.80
CA GLY A 1099 -26.71 -89.10 47.48
C GLY A 1099 -26.03 -90.29 46.79
N TYR A 1100 -25.35 -90.04 45.66
CA TYR A 1100 -24.60 -91.05 44.91
C TYR A 1100 -23.18 -90.56 44.58
N GLY A 1101 -22.17 -91.42 44.75
CA GLY A 1101 -20.83 -91.16 44.19
C GLY A 1101 -20.88 -91.19 42.66
N VAL A 1102 -21.35 -92.31 42.11
CA VAL A 1102 -21.66 -92.45 40.68
C VAL A 1102 -23.08 -92.99 40.53
N TYR A 1103 -23.92 -92.30 39.76
CA TYR A 1103 -25.26 -92.76 39.39
C TYR A 1103 -25.35 -92.95 37.88
N VAL A 1104 -25.78 -94.14 37.47
CA VAL A 1104 -25.96 -94.55 36.07
C VAL A 1104 -27.43 -94.95 35.87
N GLY A 1105 -28.14 -94.23 35.01
CA GLY A 1105 -29.56 -94.46 34.73
C GLY A 1105 -29.84 -95.68 33.84
N ASP A 1106 -31.08 -96.16 33.89
CA ASP A 1106 -31.61 -97.31 33.14
C ASP A 1106 -31.44 -97.22 31.61
N LYS A 1107 -31.30 -96.00 31.08
CA LYS A 1107 -31.16 -95.72 29.65
C LYS A 1107 -29.72 -95.74 29.14
N VAL A 1108 -28.71 -95.79 30.01
CA VAL A 1108 -27.29 -95.75 29.65
C VAL A 1108 -26.92 -97.02 28.89
N LYS A 1109 -26.18 -96.88 27.77
CA LYS A 1109 -25.86 -97.99 26.87
C LYS A 1109 -24.78 -98.90 27.48
N SER A 1110 -23.73 -98.30 28.02
CA SER A 1110 -22.65 -98.99 28.74
C SER A 1110 -21.99 -98.02 29.71
N ALA A 1111 -21.54 -98.54 30.84
CA ALA A 1111 -20.68 -97.83 31.78
C ALA A 1111 -19.52 -98.77 32.13
N THR A 1112 -18.30 -98.34 31.85
CA THR A 1112 -17.07 -99.10 32.05
C THR A 1112 -16.21 -98.36 33.07
N ASN A 1113 -15.85 -99.06 34.16
CA ASN A 1113 -14.74 -98.69 35.01
C ASN A 1113 -13.54 -99.54 34.57
N GLU A 1114 -12.52 -98.93 33.98
CA GLU A 1114 -11.38 -99.68 33.42
C GLU A 1114 -10.39 -100.14 34.51
N ASP A 1115 -10.43 -99.54 35.71
CA ASP A 1115 -9.45 -99.77 36.78
C ASP A 1115 -9.98 -100.60 37.97
N GLY A 1116 -11.21 -101.12 37.89
CA GLY A 1116 -11.66 -102.27 38.68
C GLY A 1116 -11.50 -102.19 40.21
N ASP A 1117 -12.00 -101.13 40.85
CA ASP A 1117 -12.45 -101.11 42.25
C ASP A 1117 -13.66 -100.18 42.42
#